data_AF-A0A562PCI8-F1
#
_entry.id   AF-A0A562PCI8-F1
#
_cell.length_a   1.000
_cell.length_b   1.000
_cell.length_c   1.000
_cell.angle_alpha   90.00
_cell.angle_beta   90.00
_cell.angle_gamma   90.00
#
_symmetry.space_group_name_H-M   'P 1'
#
loop_
_entity.id
_entity.type
_entity.pdbx_description
1 polymer ?
#
loop_
_entity_poly.entity_id
_entity_poly.type
_entity_poly.pdbx_seq_one_letter_code
_entity_poly.pdbx_strand_id
1 'polypeptide(L)'
;LPTADLAALATRALAGLSSAQIDALNSAQVVALTTAQAGALTSAQIAGLTTDILQAMETADVKALSSAVIGALNSAQAAALTSSQIAVMTSGQIGALATSLFASGLTTAQIAALSTTQAAGLSSAQVAAMNTDNLAAIETADLRVISTRAIAGLSSTQIAALTSTQIGALTSGQIGALSTSVIANGLTSEQIVGLTTSQAAGLNSAQVAALSTDVLAALPTADLAALATRALAGLSSAQIDALNSAQVVALTTAQAGALNSTQVAGLTTDVLQAMETADVKALTTAVIGSLSSAQAAALTTAQIGVLSSGQIGALGTALFATGLTTEQIAALSTSQAAGLSSAQIAALSTNNVAAIETNDLRAISTRAIAALTSTQVAAMTSVQIGALTSAQLGALSTAALNDGLTSDQMAGLSSTQAASLNSTQLASLSTDVLAALGTSAIAALQTRSLAALSSDQIGALTTVQLVALTTAQAASLRSSQIAALTSTDLQALETADVKALSTAVISALTSAQAAALTTAQIGVLSTGQVGALGTALFNSGLTTEQIAALTTAQAAGLTSSQVAALNTDNVAALETSDLRALSTRAVAALTSSQVAALDSAQIGALTTAQITALGTAVLADGLNSAQAAGLTTAQVAGLTTQQVGALSTAVVAALNTADIAVLRTNAISALSSAQIDALSTAQVVALTTAQAAALTSTQIAGLTTDVLQALETTDLRALRTNVIAALTTQQAAALTTQQFASLTTQQFKVWTTEQIVAMTTDQIHAMTTSQLHAMSTTQTSAFTTAQIAALSATTPMVLDLDGNGIDTISKSAGVAFDLLGNGTKVSTGWVGGNDGLLALDRNGDGIINDGTELFGSGTTLADGTKAVDGYAAMRELDSNGDGVLSTDDKAFGDLRVWVDGNGDGVTQAGELTSLADHNIVSIDLNGTKDGTATNGNFVGASSSYQTSDGSSHTIGDVYFATSPLQSGVSSLTQAMASFNADTPATSGVAKLDVLGSGQTLTASAGMLADAMRQFNATGTSSAATMSDAETLRLKALQSAGNHGILAAPNK
;
A
#
# COMPACT_ATOMS: atom_id res chain seq x y z
N LEU A 1 105.01 -72.11 -80.12
CA LEU A 1 105.03 -73.47 -79.54
C LEU A 1 103.68 -74.13 -79.79
N PRO A 2 103.62 -75.42 -80.16
CA PRO A 2 102.40 -76.23 -80.01
C PRO A 2 101.86 -76.13 -78.57
N THR A 3 100.54 -76.19 -78.38
CA THR A 3 99.87 -76.00 -77.07
C THR A 3 100.37 -76.97 -75.99
N ALA A 4 100.64 -78.23 -76.36
CA ALA A 4 101.18 -79.25 -75.46
C ALA A 4 102.59 -78.94 -74.92
N ASP A 5 103.45 -78.32 -75.75
CA ASP A 5 104.81 -77.95 -75.34
C ASP A 5 104.81 -76.74 -74.41
N LEU A 6 103.88 -75.82 -74.63
CA LEU A 6 103.68 -74.67 -73.76
C LEU A 6 103.16 -75.11 -72.38
N ALA A 7 102.21 -76.05 -72.34
CA ALA A 7 101.69 -76.65 -71.10
C ALA A 7 102.76 -77.41 -70.29
N ALA A 8 103.80 -77.94 -70.94
CA ALA A 8 104.89 -78.66 -70.30
C ALA A 8 106.00 -77.77 -69.69
N LEU A 9 105.96 -76.45 -69.91
CA LEU A 9 106.95 -75.51 -69.36
C LEU A 9 106.93 -75.49 -67.82
N ALA A 10 108.11 -75.45 -67.20
CA ALA A 10 108.16 -75.16 -65.77
C ALA A 10 107.58 -73.76 -65.50
N THR A 11 106.75 -73.64 -64.46
CA THR A 11 106.10 -72.39 -64.04
C THR A 11 107.06 -71.19 -63.94
N ARG A 12 108.30 -71.42 -63.49
CA ARG A 12 109.36 -70.40 -63.42
C ARG A 12 109.88 -69.93 -64.80
N ALA A 13 109.86 -70.81 -65.80
CA ALA A 13 110.27 -70.47 -67.16
C ALA A 13 109.23 -69.55 -67.82
N LEU A 14 107.94 -69.79 -67.56
CA LEU A 14 106.86 -68.95 -68.06
C LEU A 14 106.88 -67.55 -67.40
N ALA A 15 107.13 -67.47 -66.09
CA ALA A 15 107.29 -66.21 -65.36
C ALA A 15 108.50 -65.37 -65.83
N GLY A 16 109.49 -66.01 -66.48
CA GLY A 16 110.68 -65.36 -67.03
C GLY A 16 110.56 -64.87 -68.48
N LEU A 17 109.42 -65.09 -69.15
CA LEU A 17 109.17 -64.58 -70.50
C LEU A 17 109.02 -63.06 -70.49
N SER A 18 109.53 -62.38 -71.53
CA SER A 18 109.27 -60.95 -71.70
C SER A 18 107.79 -60.70 -72.01
N SER A 19 107.30 -59.48 -71.76
CA SER A 19 105.93 -59.08 -72.14
C SER A 19 105.68 -59.41 -73.62
N ALA A 20 106.53 -58.94 -74.53
CA ALA A 20 106.40 -59.22 -75.97
C ALA A 20 106.32 -60.72 -76.34
N GLN A 21 106.94 -61.62 -75.56
CA GLN A 21 106.83 -63.06 -75.77
C GLN A 21 105.49 -63.64 -75.30
N ILE A 22 104.92 -63.06 -74.24
CA ILE A 22 103.60 -63.40 -73.71
C ILE A 22 102.50 -62.81 -74.63
N ASP A 23 102.66 -61.59 -75.15
CA ASP A 23 101.75 -60.95 -76.11
C ASP A 23 101.61 -61.73 -77.43
N ALA A 24 102.66 -62.46 -77.83
CA ALA A 24 102.70 -63.25 -79.05
C ALA A 24 101.94 -64.60 -78.95
N LEU A 25 101.41 -64.93 -77.78
CA LEU A 25 100.57 -66.11 -77.59
C LEU A 25 99.20 -65.92 -78.25
N ASN A 26 98.68 -66.96 -78.89
CA ASN A 26 97.30 -66.98 -79.36
C ASN A 26 96.34 -67.54 -78.29
N SER A 27 95.03 -67.35 -78.47
CA SER A 27 94.01 -67.80 -77.52
C SER A 27 94.10 -69.29 -77.17
N ALA A 28 94.42 -70.17 -78.14
CA ALA A 28 94.55 -71.61 -77.91
C ALA A 28 95.80 -71.96 -77.08
N GLN A 29 96.88 -71.19 -77.22
CA GLN A 29 98.09 -71.32 -76.40
C GLN A 29 97.85 -70.89 -74.96
N VAL A 30 97.08 -69.84 -74.73
CA VAL A 30 96.78 -69.37 -73.38
C VAL A 30 95.80 -70.29 -72.66
N VAL A 31 94.78 -70.83 -73.33
CA VAL A 31 93.88 -71.88 -72.78
C VAL A 31 94.65 -73.14 -72.40
N ALA A 32 95.76 -73.45 -73.08
CA ALA A 32 96.57 -74.63 -72.79
C ALA A 32 97.51 -74.47 -71.58
N LEU A 33 97.59 -73.28 -70.98
CA LEU A 33 98.35 -73.09 -69.75
C LEU A 33 97.72 -73.88 -68.61
N THR A 34 98.55 -74.46 -67.75
CA THR A 34 98.06 -74.98 -66.47
C THR A 34 97.75 -73.82 -65.54
N THR A 35 96.82 -74.02 -64.61
CA THR A 35 96.46 -73.00 -63.61
C THR A 35 97.64 -72.50 -62.77
N ALA A 36 98.63 -73.36 -62.50
CA ALA A 36 99.86 -72.97 -61.82
C ALA A 36 100.77 -72.09 -62.69
N GLN A 37 100.81 -72.34 -64.00
CA GLN A 37 101.53 -71.53 -64.98
C GLN A 37 100.88 -70.16 -65.15
N ALA A 38 99.55 -70.11 -65.31
CA ALA A 38 98.81 -68.86 -65.35
C ALA A 38 99.04 -68.03 -64.08
N GLY A 39 98.95 -68.64 -62.90
CA GLY A 39 99.18 -67.96 -61.62
C GLY A 39 100.60 -67.40 -61.39
N ALA A 40 101.58 -67.79 -62.21
CA ALA A 40 102.95 -67.28 -62.15
C ALA A 40 103.24 -66.14 -63.13
N LEU A 41 102.26 -65.71 -63.92
CA LEU A 41 102.37 -64.50 -64.73
C LEU A 41 102.63 -63.30 -63.83
N THR A 42 103.47 -62.38 -64.31
CA THR A 42 103.83 -61.14 -63.60
C THR A 42 102.99 -59.97 -64.10
N SER A 43 102.91 -58.89 -63.31
CA SER A 43 102.17 -57.67 -63.69
C SER A 43 102.67 -57.05 -65.00
N ALA A 44 103.97 -57.15 -65.27
CA ALA A 44 104.58 -56.69 -66.53
C ALA A 44 104.15 -57.53 -67.74
N GLN A 45 103.94 -58.84 -67.55
CA GLN A 45 103.51 -59.75 -68.62
C GLN A 45 102.02 -59.58 -68.94
N ILE A 46 101.18 -59.35 -67.92
CA ILE A 46 99.76 -59.04 -68.16
C ILE A 46 99.56 -57.73 -68.90
N ALA A 47 100.39 -56.71 -68.67
CA ALA A 47 100.25 -55.41 -69.33
C ALA A 47 100.35 -55.47 -70.87
N GLY A 48 100.98 -56.52 -71.43
CA GLY A 48 101.08 -56.71 -72.87
C GLY A 48 100.04 -57.70 -73.47
N LEU A 49 99.32 -58.45 -72.65
CA LEU A 49 98.26 -59.33 -73.18
C LEU A 49 97.18 -58.55 -73.92
N THR A 50 96.81 -59.05 -75.10
CA THR A 50 95.68 -58.52 -75.86
C THR A 50 94.35 -58.89 -75.18
N THR A 51 93.30 -58.13 -75.48
CA THR A 51 91.94 -58.38 -74.97
C THR A 51 91.41 -59.76 -75.34
N ASP A 52 91.72 -60.24 -76.54
CA ASP A 52 91.29 -61.55 -77.06
C ASP A 52 91.94 -62.71 -76.29
N ILE A 53 93.17 -62.49 -75.80
CA ILE A 53 93.88 -63.48 -74.97
C ILE A 53 93.27 -63.52 -73.57
N LEU A 54 93.04 -62.36 -72.95
CA LEU A 54 92.42 -62.27 -71.63
C LEU A 54 91.00 -62.87 -71.63
N GLN A 55 90.22 -62.62 -72.69
CA GLN A 55 88.87 -63.20 -72.83
C GLN A 55 88.90 -64.73 -72.98
N ALA A 56 89.95 -65.28 -73.60
CA ALA A 56 90.11 -66.72 -73.83
C ALA A 56 90.63 -67.49 -72.61
N MET A 57 91.23 -66.83 -71.60
CA MET A 57 91.74 -67.51 -70.40
C MET A 57 90.66 -68.34 -69.70
N GLU A 58 91.00 -69.53 -69.20
CA GLU A 58 90.04 -70.29 -68.42
C GLU A 58 89.77 -69.60 -67.06
N THR A 59 88.58 -69.81 -66.51
CA THR A 59 88.18 -69.20 -65.22
C THR A 59 89.09 -69.64 -64.07
N ALA A 60 89.55 -70.90 -64.08
CA ALA A 60 90.51 -71.42 -63.12
C ALA A 60 91.84 -70.64 -63.16
N ASP A 61 92.29 -70.26 -64.36
CA ASP A 61 93.55 -69.56 -64.60
C ASP A 61 93.49 -68.11 -64.13
N VAL A 62 92.39 -67.42 -64.46
CA VAL A 62 92.14 -66.06 -63.97
C VAL A 62 92.07 -66.04 -62.44
N LYS A 63 91.42 -67.03 -61.82
CA LYS A 63 91.38 -67.17 -60.35
C LYS A 63 92.76 -67.39 -59.72
N ALA A 64 93.69 -68.03 -60.42
CA ALA A 64 95.04 -68.31 -59.92
C ALA A 64 96.02 -67.14 -60.05
N LEU A 65 95.70 -66.10 -60.83
CA LEU A 65 96.52 -64.88 -60.94
C LEU A 65 96.70 -64.20 -59.57
N SER A 66 97.89 -63.68 -59.30
CA SER A 66 98.07 -62.91 -58.06
C SER A 66 97.30 -61.58 -58.10
N SER A 67 96.90 -61.05 -56.94
CA SER A 67 96.24 -59.75 -56.83
C SER A 67 97.03 -58.60 -57.47
N ALA A 68 98.36 -58.63 -57.39
CA ALA A 68 99.23 -57.60 -58.00
C ALA A 68 99.18 -57.63 -59.53
N VAL A 69 98.93 -58.81 -60.10
CA VAL A 69 98.84 -59.04 -61.54
C VAL A 69 97.50 -58.54 -62.07
N ILE A 70 96.42 -58.89 -61.38
CA ILE A 70 95.08 -58.36 -61.64
C ILE A 70 95.04 -56.83 -61.50
N GLY A 71 95.67 -56.28 -60.47
CA GLY A 71 95.71 -54.83 -60.24
C GLY A 71 96.48 -54.03 -61.31
N ALA A 72 97.25 -54.70 -62.17
CA ALA A 72 98.00 -54.06 -63.26
C ALA A 72 97.22 -53.99 -64.59
N LEU A 73 96.01 -54.53 -64.65
CA LEU A 73 95.15 -54.46 -65.85
C LEU A 73 94.83 -53.00 -66.20
N ASN A 74 94.87 -52.68 -67.49
CA ASN A 74 94.34 -51.41 -68.01
C ASN A 74 92.83 -51.50 -68.33
N SER A 75 92.18 -50.38 -68.66
CA SER A 75 90.74 -50.33 -68.91
C SER A 75 90.25 -51.27 -70.04
N ALA A 76 91.01 -51.40 -71.13
CA ALA A 76 90.62 -52.27 -72.24
C ALA A 76 90.75 -53.75 -71.85
N GLN A 77 91.82 -54.09 -71.13
CA GLN A 77 92.08 -55.43 -70.62
C GLN A 77 91.06 -55.85 -69.56
N ALA A 78 90.69 -54.94 -68.65
CA ALA A 78 89.65 -55.18 -67.66
C ALA A 78 88.29 -55.38 -68.33
N ALA A 79 87.89 -54.56 -69.30
CA ALA A 79 86.63 -54.69 -70.03
C ALA A 79 86.51 -55.98 -70.87
N ALA A 80 87.65 -56.56 -71.28
CA ALA A 80 87.69 -57.78 -72.08
C ALA A 80 87.44 -59.07 -71.28
N LEU A 81 87.60 -59.02 -69.94
CA LEU A 81 87.27 -60.16 -69.09
C LEU A 81 85.80 -60.53 -69.21
N THR A 82 85.48 -61.82 -69.29
CA THR A 82 84.09 -62.27 -69.28
C THR A 82 83.50 -62.18 -67.87
N SER A 83 82.19 -62.03 -67.76
CA SER A 83 81.46 -62.10 -66.47
C SER A 83 81.81 -63.36 -65.67
N SER A 84 81.97 -64.51 -66.33
CA SER A 84 82.37 -65.77 -65.70
C SER A 84 83.80 -65.73 -65.12
N GLN A 85 84.71 -65.00 -65.76
CA GLN A 85 86.07 -64.80 -65.25
C GLN A 85 86.10 -63.87 -64.05
N ILE A 86 85.28 -62.81 -64.05
CA ILE A 86 85.13 -61.91 -62.90
C ILE A 86 84.53 -62.66 -61.70
N ALA A 87 83.47 -63.45 -61.91
CA ALA A 87 82.75 -64.16 -60.85
C ALA A 87 83.61 -65.15 -60.03
N VAL A 88 84.69 -65.70 -60.62
CA VAL A 88 85.57 -66.67 -59.94
C VAL A 88 86.76 -66.05 -59.22
N MET A 89 87.01 -64.75 -59.41
CA MET A 89 88.13 -64.05 -58.76
C MET A 89 87.97 -64.03 -57.23
N THR A 90 89.07 -63.95 -56.51
CA THR A 90 89.06 -63.75 -55.05
C THR A 90 88.73 -62.29 -54.70
N SER A 91 88.21 -62.05 -53.50
CA SER A 91 88.00 -60.69 -52.99
C SER A 91 89.29 -59.87 -52.94
N GLY A 92 90.43 -60.51 -52.68
CA GLY A 92 91.74 -59.88 -52.74
C GLY A 92 92.19 -59.50 -54.15
N GLN A 93 91.75 -60.21 -55.19
CA GLN A 93 92.02 -59.83 -56.59
C GLN A 93 91.12 -58.65 -57.00
N ILE A 94 89.84 -58.69 -56.67
CA ILE A 94 88.90 -57.58 -56.94
C ILE A 94 89.31 -56.31 -56.16
N GLY A 95 89.70 -56.43 -54.90
CA GLY A 95 90.19 -55.32 -54.07
C GLY A 95 91.51 -54.69 -54.55
N ALA A 96 92.28 -55.39 -55.39
CA ALA A 96 93.51 -54.88 -55.98
C ALA A 96 93.31 -54.13 -57.31
N LEU A 97 92.12 -54.20 -57.92
CA LEU A 97 91.78 -53.44 -59.11
C LEU A 97 91.84 -51.94 -58.83
N ALA A 98 92.47 -51.18 -59.73
CA ALA A 98 92.57 -49.73 -59.61
C ALA A 98 91.18 -49.06 -59.68
N THR A 99 90.99 -47.98 -58.93
CA THR A 99 89.72 -47.23 -58.89
C THR A 99 89.31 -46.67 -60.25
N SER A 100 90.27 -46.35 -61.12
CA SER A 100 90.01 -45.92 -62.51
C SER A 100 89.27 -46.97 -63.34
N LEU A 101 89.45 -48.26 -63.04
CA LEU A 101 88.73 -49.35 -63.72
C LEU A 101 87.26 -49.37 -63.33
N PHE A 102 86.91 -49.05 -62.09
CA PHE A 102 85.51 -48.94 -61.66
C PHE A 102 84.81 -47.72 -62.28
N ALA A 103 85.56 -46.66 -62.58
CA ALA A 103 85.03 -45.46 -63.23
C ALA A 103 84.73 -45.67 -64.73
N SER A 104 85.58 -46.39 -65.47
CA SER A 104 85.44 -46.52 -66.94
C SER A 104 86.04 -47.78 -67.58
N GLY A 105 86.64 -48.69 -66.81
CA GLY A 105 87.28 -49.91 -67.32
C GLY A 105 86.48 -51.20 -67.18
N LEU A 106 85.54 -51.28 -66.24
CA LEU A 106 84.63 -52.41 -66.07
C LEU A 106 83.27 -52.11 -66.70
N THR A 107 82.68 -53.12 -67.33
CA THR A 107 81.34 -53.09 -67.90
C THR A 107 80.29 -53.44 -66.84
N THR A 108 79.04 -53.00 -67.05
CA THR A 108 77.92 -53.31 -66.16
C THR A 108 77.69 -54.80 -65.97
N ALA A 109 77.89 -55.61 -67.02
CA ALA A 109 77.80 -57.07 -66.96
C ALA A 109 78.90 -57.73 -66.11
N GLN A 110 80.07 -57.09 -65.99
CA GLN A 110 81.15 -57.55 -65.12
C GLN A 110 80.89 -57.16 -63.67
N ILE A 111 80.35 -55.96 -63.43
CA ILE A 111 79.95 -55.52 -62.09
C ILE A 111 78.81 -56.39 -61.55
N ALA A 112 77.79 -56.68 -62.36
CA ALA A 112 76.69 -57.58 -62.00
C ALA A 112 77.14 -59.03 -61.75
N ALA A 113 78.29 -59.44 -62.30
CA ALA A 113 78.83 -60.79 -62.14
C ALA A 113 79.70 -60.96 -60.89
N LEU A 114 79.91 -59.89 -60.10
CA LEU A 114 80.53 -60.02 -58.80
C LEU A 114 79.70 -60.95 -57.91
N SER A 115 80.39 -61.75 -57.12
CA SER A 115 79.76 -62.49 -56.03
C SER A 115 79.65 -61.59 -54.80
N THR A 116 78.67 -61.88 -53.94
CA THR A 116 78.50 -61.23 -52.62
C THR A 116 79.79 -61.17 -51.80
N THR A 117 80.64 -62.19 -51.86
CA THR A 117 81.92 -62.18 -51.13
C THR A 117 82.93 -61.20 -51.73
N GLN A 118 82.92 -61.03 -53.05
CA GLN A 118 83.76 -60.04 -53.73
C GLN A 118 83.24 -58.62 -53.50
N ALA A 119 81.93 -58.42 -53.59
CA ALA A 119 81.28 -57.14 -53.30
C ALA A 119 81.56 -56.67 -51.86
N ALA A 120 81.52 -57.57 -50.88
CA ALA A 120 81.89 -57.29 -49.49
C ALA A 120 83.36 -56.84 -49.33
N GLY A 121 84.24 -57.28 -50.25
CA GLY A 121 85.67 -56.94 -50.27
C GLY A 121 86.00 -55.62 -50.96
N LEU A 122 85.03 -54.94 -51.57
CA LEU A 122 85.26 -53.65 -52.23
C LEU A 122 85.64 -52.56 -51.22
N SER A 123 86.69 -51.80 -51.54
CA SER A 123 87.09 -50.63 -50.75
C SER A 123 86.15 -49.44 -50.97
N SER A 124 86.08 -48.51 -50.02
CA SER A 124 85.29 -47.28 -50.15
C SER A 124 85.72 -46.43 -51.34
N ALA A 125 87.00 -46.46 -51.72
CA ALA A 125 87.51 -45.74 -52.87
C ALA A 125 87.08 -46.38 -54.20
N GLN A 126 86.98 -47.71 -54.27
CA GLN A 126 86.51 -48.41 -55.46
C GLN A 126 85.01 -48.19 -55.67
N VAL A 127 84.21 -48.30 -54.61
CA VAL A 127 82.77 -48.04 -54.66
C VAL A 127 82.48 -46.57 -55.03
N ALA A 128 83.17 -45.61 -54.42
CA ALA A 128 83.00 -44.19 -54.75
C ALA A 128 83.46 -43.83 -56.18
N ALA A 129 84.37 -44.60 -56.78
CA ALA A 129 84.84 -44.37 -58.14
C ALA A 129 83.90 -44.94 -59.23
N MET A 130 82.92 -45.76 -58.86
CA MET A 130 81.95 -46.32 -59.82
C MET A 130 81.13 -45.22 -60.49
N ASN A 131 80.99 -45.27 -61.81
CA ASN A 131 80.01 -44.45 -62.51
C ASN A 131 78.56 -44.91 -62.20
N THR A 132 77.57 -44.13 -62.61
CA THR A 132 76.15 -44.39 -62.34
C THR A 132 75.66 -45.72 -62.93
N ASP A 133 76.12 -46.07 -64.13
CA ASP A 133 75.69 -47.30 -64.81
C ASP A 133 76.23 -48.55 -64.10
N ASN A 134 77.50 -48.50 -63.68
CA ASN A 134 78.13 -49.56 -62.90
C ASN A 134 77.46 -49.74 -61.54
N LEU A 135 77.12 -48.64 -60.86
CA LEU A 135 76.43 -48.72 -59.58
C LEU A 135 74.98 -49.26 -59.73
N ALA A 136 74.26 -48.84 -60.78
CA ALA A 136 72.93 -49.35 -61.12
C ALA A 136 72.96 -50.84 -61.52
N ALA A 137 74.09 -51.38 -61.96
CA ALA A 137 74.26 -52.78 -62.32
C ALA A 137 74.54 -53.72 -61.13
N ILE A 138 74.86 -53.20 -59.94
CA ILE A 138 75.13 -54.05 -58.76
C ILE A 138 73.85 -54.78 -58.32
N GLU A 139 73.95 -56.08 -58.08
CA GLU A 139 72.84 -56.87 -57.55
C GLU A 139 72.47 -56.46 -56.11
N THR A 140 71.20 -56.63 -55.75
CA THR A 140 70.69 -56.25 -54.41
C THR A 140 71.38 -57.01 -53.27
N ALA A 141 71.75 -58.28 -53.49
CA ALA A 141 72.48 -59.09 -52.53
C ALA A 141 73.88 -58.53 -52.25
N ASP A 142 74.52 -57.96 -53.27
CA ASP A 142 75.86 -57.39 -53.22
C ASP A 142 75.87 -56.01 -52.56
N LEU A 143 74.89 -55.16 -52.89
CA LEU A 143 74.73 -53.86 -52.24
C LEU A 143 74.62 -53.98 -50.72
N ARG A 144 73.93 -55.02 -50.22
CA ARG A 144 73.72 -55.24 -48.78
C ARG A 144 75.00 -55.56 -48.00
N VAL A 145 76.02 -56.10 -48.66
CA VAL A 145 77.29 -56.49 -48.03
C VAL A 145 78.40 -55.45 -48.20
N ILE A 146 78.19 -54.41 -49.02
CA ILE A 146 79.09 -53.25 -49.11
C ILE A 146 79.14 -52.53 -47.75
N SER A 147 80.34 -52.18 -47.28
CA SER A 147 80.48 -51.52 -45.98
C SER A 147 79.70 -50.20 -45.89
N THR A 148 79.16 -49.87 -44.71
CA THR A 148 78.46 -48.60 -44.44
C THR A 148 79.33 -47.39 -44.78
N ARG A 149 80.64 -47.47 -44.54
CA ARG A 149 81.61 -46.41 -44.90
C ARG A 149 81.73 -46.19 -46.41
N ALA A 150 81.64 -47.26 -47.21
CA ALA A 150 81.66 -47.15 -48.67
C ALA A 150 80.37 -46.54 -49.20
N ILE A 151 79.21 -46.96 -48.67
CA ILE A 151 77.91 -46.36 -49.00
C ILE A 151 77.86 -44.87 -48.63
N ALA A 152 78.37 -44.50 -47.46
CA ALA A 152 78.44 -43.11 -47.01
C ALA A 152 79.28 -42.19 -47.92
N GLY A 153 80.21 -42.77 -48.69
CA GLY A 153 81.08 -42.05 -49.63
C GLY A 153 80.48 -41.84 -51.02
N LEU A 154 79.28 -42.35 -51.28
CA LEU A 154 78.59 -42.15 -52.56
C LEU A 154 78.06 -40.72 -52.69
N SER A 155 78.16 -40.16 -53.89
CA SER A 155 77.59 -38.85 -54.24
C SER A 155 76.07 -38.92 -54.43
N SER A 156 75.41 -37.77 -54.42
CA SER A 156 73.96 -37.67 -54.69
C SER A 156 73.59 -38.25 -56.06
N THR A 157 74.39 -37.98 -57.10
CA THR A 157 74.17 -38.53 -58.45
C THR A 157 74.29 -40.04 -58.49
N GLN A 158 75.23 -40.60 -57.73
CA GLN A 158 75.40 -42.05 -57.63
C GLN A 158 74.19 -42.70 -56.92
N ILE A 159 73.74 -42.15 -55.80
CA ILE A 159 72.53 -42.66 -55.12
C ILE A 159 71.29 -42.51 -56.01
N ALA A 160 71.14 -41.39 -56.73
CA ALA A 160 70.01 -41.16 -57.65
C ALA A 160 69.97 -42.18 -58.82
N ALA A 161 71.11 -42.79 -59.18
CA ALA A 161 71.18 -43.80 -60.22
C ALA A 161 70.70 -45.19 -59.77
N LEU A 162 70.58 -45.43 -58.47
CA LEU A 162 70.06 -46.69 -57.95
C LEU A 162 68.55 -46.81 -58.21
N THR A 163 68.06 -48.03 -58.40
CA THR A 163 66.62 -48.30 -58.45
C THR A 163 66.01 -48.31 -57.04
N SER A 164 64.69 -48.16 -56.92
CA SER A 164 63.97 -48.28 -55.65
C SER A 164 64.20 -49.64 -54.97
N THR A 165 64.28 -50.73 -55.75
CA THR A 165 64.61 -52.08 -55.26
C THR A 165 66.02 -52.15 -54.68
N GLN A 166 66.99 -51.46 -55.28
CA GLN A 166 68.36 -51.39 -54.78
C GLN A 166 68.47 -50.55 -53.50
N ILE A 167 67.75 -49.44 -53.42
CA ILE A 167 67.66 -48.64 -52.19
C ILE A 167 67.02 -49.46 -51.06
N GLY A 168 65.94 -50.20 -51.34
CA GLY A 168 65.29 -51.10 -50.39
C GLY A 168 66.15 -52.29 -49.93
N ALA A 169 67.15 -52.69 -50.73
CA ALA A 169 68.08 -53.76 -50.39
C ALA A 169 69.16 -53.36 -49.39
N LEU A 170 69.43 -52.05 -49.23
CA LEU A 170 70.39 -51.55 -48.27
C LEU A 170 69.95 -51.88 -46.83
N THR A 171 70.90 -52.08 -45.94
CA THR A 171 70.60 -52.21 -44.51
C THR A 171 70.22 -50.85 -43.90
N SER A 172 69.50 -50.86 -42.78
CA SER A 172 69.21 -49.63 -42.02
C SER A 172 70.49 -48.89 -41.60
N GLY A 173 71.58 -49.61 -41.30
CA GLY A 173 72.88 -49.02 -41.01
C GLY A 173 73.53 -48.34 -42.22
N GLN A 174 73.31 -48.84 -43.44
CA GLN A 174 73.80 -48.21 -44.68
C GLN A 174 72.99 -46.96 -45.02
N ILE A 175 71.66 -47.00 -44.92
CA ILE A 175 70.79 -45.83 -45.09
C ILE A 175 71.11 -44.75 -44.04
N GLY A 176 71.26 -45.15 -42.77
CA GLY A 176 71.61 -44.25 -41.67
C GLY A 176 73.00 -43.60 -41.81
N ALA A 177 73.89 -44.16 -42.64
CA ALA A 177 75.21 -43.60 -42.91
C ALA A 177 75.22 -42.53 -44.03
N LEU A 178 74.12 -42.38 -44.78
CA LEU A 178 74.02 -41.37 -45.84
C LEU A 178 74.03 -39.96 -45.27
N SER A 179 74.79 -39.07 -45.89
CA SER A 179 74.81 -37.66 -45.50
C SER A 179 73.50 -36.96 -45.84
N THR A 180 73.17 -35.88 -45.11
CA THR A 180 71.98 -35.07 -45.39
C THR A 180 71.99 -34.47 -46.80
N SER A 181 73.16 -34.14 -47.35
CA SER A 181 73.29 -33.67 -48.74
C SER A 181 72.89 -34.72 -49.76
N VAL A 182 73.19 -36.00 -49.48
CA VAL A 182 72.81 -37.12 -50.34
C VAL A 182 71.33 -37.42 -50.21
N ILE A 183 70.78 -37.36 -48.99
CA ILE A 183 69.34 -37.51 -48.78
C ILE A 183 68.56 -36.39 -49.51
N ALA A 184 69.00 -35.13 -49.40
CA ALA A 184 68.30 -33.98 -49.99
C ALA A 184 68.34 -33.94 -51.53
N ASN A 185 69.47 -34.32 -52.13
CA ASN A 185 69.71 -34.12 -53.57
C ASN A 185 69.87 -35.43 -54.36
N GLY A 186 69.91 -36.58 -53.69
CA GLY A 186 70.20 -37.87 -54.29
C GLY A 186 69.06 -38.89 -54.19
N LEU A 187 68.18 -38.78 -53.19
CA LEU A 187 66.96 -39.62 -53.13
C LEU A 187 65.82 -38.99 -53.93
N THR A 188 65.15 -39.80 -54.74
CA THR A 188 63.96 -39.41 -55.50
C THR A 188 62.67 -39.92 -54.86
N SER A 189 61.53 -39.37 -55.29
CA SER A 189 60.19 -39.82 -54.85
C SER A 189 59.88 -41.27 -55.26
N GLU A 190 60.49 -41.79 -56.33
CA GLU A 190 60.37 -43.21 -56.69
C GLU A 190 61.22 -44.11 -55.78
N GLN A 191 62.41 -43.64 -55.39
CA GLN A 191 63.34 -44.41 -54.57
C GLN A 191 62.89 -44.53 -53.12
N ILE A 192 62.29 -43.48 -52.56
CA ILE A 192 61.86 -43.47 -51.16
C ILE A 192 60.75 -44.50 -50.88
N VAL A 193 59.90 -44.78 -51.88
CA VAL A 193 58.86 -45.82 -51.82
C VAL A 193 59.47 -47.22 -51.71
N GLY A 194 60.72 -47.39 -52.14
CA GLY A 194 61.46 -48.65 -52.02
C GLY A 194 62.04 -48.91 -50.62
N LEU A 195 62.02 -47.94 -49.70
CA LEU A 195 62.48 -48.16 -48.34
C LEU A 195 61.58 -49.16 -47.61
N THR A 196 62.20 -49.89 -46.69
CA THR A 196 61.51 -50.69 -45.69
C THR A 196 61.23 -49.85 -44.45
N THR A 197 60.20 -50.22 -43.69
CA THR A 197 59.85 -49.57 -42.41
C THR A 197 61.01 -49.52 -41.43
N SER A 198 61.88 -50.55 -41.41
CA SER A 198 63.08 -50.56 -40.57
C SER A 198 64.16 -49.58 -41.04
N GLN A 199 64.28 -49.32 -42.34
CA GLN A 199 65.21 -48.32 -42.86
C GLN A 199 64.68 -46.91 -42.56
N ALA A 200 63.39 -46.67 -42.76
CA ALA A 200 62.75 -45.41 -42.41
C ALA A 200 62.90 -45.11 -40.91
N ALA A 201 62.64 -46.09 -40.03
CA ALA A 201 62.87 -45.97 -38.58
C ALA A 201 64.34 -45.68 -38.20
N GLY A 202 65.29 -46.07 -39.07
CA GLY A 202 66.72 -45.83 -38.88
C GLY A 202 67.18 -44.42 -39.28
N LEU A 203 66.34 -43.62 -39.94
CA LEU A 203 66.65 -42.24 -40.30
C LEU A 203 66.71 -41.36 -39.05
N ASN A 204 67.77 -40.57 -38.93
CA ASN A 204 67.89 -39.60 -37.85
C ASN A 204 67.18 -38.27 -38.19
N SER A 205 66.98 -37.41 -37.18
CA SER A 205 66.27 -36.12 -37.33
C SER A 205 66.87 -35.21 -38.40
N ALA A 206 68.19 -35.21 -38.59
CA ALA A 206 68.83 -34.38 -39.61
C ALA A 206 68.60 -34.92 -41.02
N GLN A 207 68.57 -36.25 -41.18
CA GLN A 207 68.26 -36.90 -42.46
C GLN A 207 66.80 -36.68 -42.84
N VAL A 208 65.87 -36.87 -41.91
CA VAL A 208 64.43 -36.61 -42.15
C VAL A 208 64.18 -35.15 -42.51
N ALA A 209 64.80 -34.20 -41.80
CA ALA A 209 64.69 -32.77 -42.12
C ALA A 209 65.35 -32.39 -43.46
N ALA A 210 66.25 -33.22 -43.99
CA ALA A 210 66.88 -33.02 -45.29
C ALA A 210 66.04 -33.54 -46.48
N LEU A 211 64.98 -34.33 -46.24
CA LEU A 211 64.11 -34.81 -47.31
C LEU A 211 63.43 -33.63 -48.01
N SER A 212 63.39 -33.65 -49.35
CA SER A 212 62.59 -32.67 -50.09
C SER A 212 61.09 -32.89 -49.85
N THR A 213 60.28 -31.89 -50.16
CA THR A 213 58.80 -31.99 -50.07
C THR A 213 58.26 -33.13 -50.93
N ASP A 214 58.79 -33.32 -52.13
CA ASP A 214 58.35 -34.36 -53.07
C ASP A 214 58.69 -35.76 -52.56
N VAL A 215 59.86 -35.92 -51.95
CA VAL A 215 60.29 -37.18 -51.36
C VAL A 215 59.46 -37.51 -50.12
N LEU A 216 59.21 -36.51 -49.27
CA LEU A 216 58.40 -36.71 -48.07
C LEU A 216 56.93 -37.02 -48.42
N ALA A 217 56.35 -36.35 -49.42
CA ALA A 217 55.00 -36.61 -49.91
C ALA A 217 54.83 -38.02 -50.53
N ALA A 218 55.92 -38.59 -51.06
CA ALA A 218 55.93 -39.96 -51.60
C ALA A 218 56.18 -41.05 -50.56
N LEU A 219 56.56 -40.69 -49.33
CA LEU A 219 56.87 -41.67 -48.27
C LEU A 219 55.61 -42.49 -47.90
N PRO A 220 55.67 -43.83 -47.93
CA PRO A 220 54.55 -44.68 -47.51
C PRO A 220 54.13 -44.39 -46.06
N THR A 221 52.83 -44.53 -45.78
CA THR A 221 52.24 -44.24 -44.47
C THR A 221 52.86 -45.06 -43.33
N ALA A 222 53.17 -46.33 -43.58
CA ALA A 222 53.84 -47.20 -42.60
C ALA A 222 55.27 -46.76 -42.28
N ASP A 223 55.98 -46.20 -43.25
CA ASP A 223 57.36 -45.72 -43.08
C ASP A 223 57.39 -44.38 -42.35
N LEU A 224 56.44 -43.49 -42.66
CA LEU A 224 56.24 -42.24 -41.93
C LEU A 224 55.91 -42.51 -40.44
N ALA A 225 55.00 -43.46 -40.17
CA ALA A 225 54.66 -43.88 -38.81
C ALA A 225 55.85 -44.49 -38.06
N ALA A 226 56.82 -45.08 -38.77
CA ALA A 226 58.02 -45.67 -38.18
C ALA A 226 59.10 -44.64 -37.80
N LEU A 227 59.00 -43.38 -38.26
CA LEU A 227 59.96 -42.33 -37.93
C LEU A 227 59.95 -42.00 -36.43
N ALA A 228 61.12 -41.67 -35.87
CA ALA A 228 61.19 -41.22 -34.49
C ALA A 228 60.44 -39.89 -34.29
N THR A 229 59.70 -39.75 -33.19
CA THR A 229 58.98 -38.51 -32.81
C THR A 229 59.84 -37.25 -32.88
N ARG A 230 61.11 -37.33 -32.47
CA ARG A 230 62.06 -36.20 -32.53
C ARG A 230 62.45 -35.82 -33.96
N ALA A 231 62.33 -36.73 -34.93
CA ALA A 231 62.58 -36.42 -36.33
C ALA A 231 61.46 -35.56 -36.90
N LEU A 232 60.20 -35.86 -36.56
CA LEU A 232 59.06 -35.05 -36.98
C LEU A 232 59.14 -33.64 -36.43
N ALA A 233 59.56 -33.43 -35.18
CA ALA A 233 59.71 -32.11 -34.57
C ALA A 233 60.71 -31.17 -35.29
N GLY A 234 61.58 -31.71 -36.15
CA GLY A 234 62.55 -30.96 -36.95
C GLY A 234 62.09 -30.61 -38.36
N LEU A 235 60.92 -31.07 -38.80
CA LEU A 235 60.37 -30.76 -40.13
C LEU A 235 59.99 -29.27 -40.23
N SER A 236 60.23 -28.69 -41.40
CA SER A 236 59.78 -27.34 -41.77
C SER A 236 58.28 -27.29 -42.05
N SER A 237 57.69 -26.10 -42.03
CA SER A 237 56.27 -25.91 -42.39
C SER A 237 55.96 -26.37 -43.82
N ALA A 238 56.88 -26.18 -44.77
CA ALA A 238 56.71 -26.63 -46.16
C ALA A 238 56.73 -28.16 -46.29
N GLN A 239 57.56 -28.84 -45.49
CA GLN A 239 57.58 -30.31 -45.44
C GLN A 239 56.30 -30.87 -44.84
N ILE A 240 55.75 -30.20 -43.81
CA ILE A 240 54.47 -30.59 -43.23
C ILE A 240 53.30 -30.34 -44.19
N ASP A 241 53.30 -29.21 -44.90
CA ASP A 241 52.30 -28.87 -45.94
C ASP A 241 52.30 -29.89 -47.10
N ALA A 242 53.45 -30.48 -47.41
CA ALA A 242 53.57 -31.52 -48.43
C ALA A 242 52.94 -32.87 -48.04
N LEU A 243 52.60 -33.08 -46.76
CA LEU A 243 51.95 -34.31 -46.30
C LEU A 243 50.48 -34.33 -46.72
N ASN A 244 50.02 -35.46 -47.24
CA ASN A 244 48.60 -35.65 -47.52
C ASN A 244 47.81 -36.16 -46.30
N SER A 245 46.48 -36.14 -46.38
CA SER A 245 45.60 -36.57 -45.29
C SER A 245 45.87 -38.01 -44.82
N ALA A 246 46.17 -38.95 -45.71
CA ALA A 246 46.45 -40.34 -45.33
C ALA A 246 47.78 -40.47 -44.57
N GLN A 247 48.78 -39.67 -44.93
CA GLN A 247 50.05 -39.59 -44.21
C GLN A 247 49.90 -39.00 -42.81
N VAL A 248 49.11 -37.94 -42.67
CA VAL A 248 48.86 -37.34 -41.35
C VAL A 248 48.03 -38.25 -40.45
N VAL A 249 47.01 -38.94 -40.99
CA VAL A 249 46.25 -39.97 -40.25
C VAL A 249 47.12 -41.15 -39.82
N ALA A 250 48.18 -41.46 -40.58
CA ALA A 250 49.10 -42.53 -40.23
C ALA A 250 50.08 -42.17 -39.11
N LEU A 251 50.16 -40.90 -38.70
CA LEU A 251 50.96 -40.51 -37.56
C LEU A 251 50.44 -41.20 -36.30
N THR A 252 51.36 -41.67 -35.48
CA THR A 252 51.00 -42.09 -34.13
C THR A 252 50.62 -40.87 -33.29
N THR A 253 49.77 -41.07 -32.28
CA THR A 253 49.39 -40.00 -31.34
C THR A 253 50.58 -39.35 -30.64
N ALA A 254 51.67 -40.10 -30.41
CA ALA A 254 52.91 -39.54 -29.88
C ALA A 254 53.65 -38.63 -30.88
N GLN A 255 53.58 -38.95 -32.18
CA GLN A 255 54.13 -38.12 -33.25
C GLN A 255 53.29 -36.87 -33.47
N ALA A 256 51.96 -36.99 -33.47
CA ALA A 256 51.08 -35.83 -33.51
C ALA A 256 51.34 -34.89 -32.33
N GLY A 257 51.43 -35.42 -31.10
CA GLY A 257 51.73 -34.62 -29.91
C GLY A 257 53.14 -33.98 -29.88
N ALA A 258 54.06 -34.45 -30.73
CA ALA A 258 55.39 -33.87 -30.89
C ALA A 258 55.44 -32.68 -31.88
N LEU A 259 54.36 -32.44 -32.62
CA LEU A 259 54.26 -31.29 -33.53
C LEU A 259 54.30 -29.97 -32.74
N ASN A 260 54.96 -28.97 -33.31
CA ASN A 260 55.02 -27.62 -32.76
C ASN A 260 54.20 -26.62 -33.57
N SER A 261 54.08 -25.38 -33.08
CA SER A 261 53.25 -24.33 -33.69
C SER A 261 53.69 -23.97 -35.12
N THR A 262 54.99 -24.01 -35.43
CA THR A 262 55.50 -23.74 -36.78
C THR A 262 55.07 -24.83 -37.76
N GLN A 263 55.01 -26.07 -37.30
CA GLN A 263 54.62 -27.22 -38.12
C GLN A 263 53.12 -27.23 -38.36
N VAL A 264 52.33 -27.03 -37.32
CA VAL A 264 50.87 -26.96 -37.44
C VAL A 264 50.43 -25.76 -38.28
N ALA A 265 51.18 -24.65 -38.29
CA ALA A 265 50.94 -23.54 -39.22
C ALA A 265 51.07 -23.94 -40.71
N GLY A 266 51.82 -25.01 -41.02
CA GLY A 266 51.92 -25.58 -42.37
C GLY A 266 50.81 -26.58 -42.71
N LEU A 267 49.97 -27.00 -41.76
CA LEU A 267 48.87 -27.93 -42.06
C LEU A 267 47.73 -27.21 -42.79
N THR A 268 47.31 -27.77 -43.91
CA THR A 268 46.09 -27.35 -44.61
C THR A 268 44.84 -27.70 -43.79
N THR A 269 43.72 -27.05 -44.11
CA THR A 269 42.42 -27.29 -43.46
C THR A 269 41.94 -28.73 -43.67
N ASP A 270 42.15 -29.28 -44.85
CA ASP A 270 41.72 -30.65 -45.20
C ASP A 270 42.50 -31.71 -44.41
N VAL A 271 43.79 -31.44 -44.17
CA VAL A 271 44.65 -32.31 -43.38
C VAL A 271 44.28 -32.23 -41.89
N LEU A 272 44.05 -31.04 -41.36
CA LEU A 272 43.57 -30.85 -39.98
C LEU A 272 42.21 -31.53 -39.76
N GLN A 273 41.30 -31.43 -40.72
CA GLN A 273 39.99 -32.10 -40.66
C GLN A 273 40.13 -33.63 -40.67
N ALA A 274 41.12 -34.17 -41.40
CA ALA A 274 41.37 -35.60 -41.47
C ALA A 274 42.04 -36.18 -40.21
N MET A 275 42.73 -35.36 -39.39
CA MET A 275 43.40 -35.84 -38.18
C MET A 275 42.46 -36.60 -37.24
N GLU A 276 42.93 -37.69 -36.65
CA GLU A 276 42.14 -38.42 -35.66
C GLU A 276 41.93 -37.59 -34.39
N THR A 277 40.80 -37.80 -33.70
CA THR A 277 40.48 -37.06 -32.47
C THR A 277 41.52 -37.30 -31.36
N ALA A 278 42.09 -38.51 -31.29
CA ALA A 278 43.17 -38.82 -30.36
C ALA A 278 44.42 -37.95 -30.61
N ASP A 279 44.73 -37.71 -31.88
CA ASP A 279 45.91 -36.94 -32.31
C ASP A 279 45.73 -35.45 -32.06
N VAL A 280 44.55 -34.91 -32.40
CA VAL A 280 44.21 -33.51 -32.08
C VAL A 280 44.23 -33.28 -30.57
N LYS A 281 43.73 -34.24 -29.78
CA LYS A 281 43.79 -34.18 -28.31
C LYS A 281 45.23 -34.21 -27.77
N ALA A 282 46.16 -34.88 -28.46
CA ALA A 282 47.56 -34.96 -28.04
C ALA A 282 48.37 -33.68 -28.33
N LEU A 283 47.87 -32.79 -29.19
CA LEU A 283 48.52 -31.50 -29.46
C LEU A 283 48.63 -30.66 -28.19
N THR A 284 49.76 -29.99 -28.02
CA THR A 284 49.97 -29.14 -26.84
C THR A 284 49.06 -27.91 -26.84
N THR A 285 48.83 -27.31 -25.67
CA THR A 285 48.06 -26.06 -25.55
C THR A 285 48.66 -24.91 -26.36
N ALA A 286 49.99 -24.85 -26.47
CA ALA A 286 50.69 -23.86 -27.29
C ALA A 286 50.39 -24.02 -28.80
N VAL A 287 50.30 -25.26 -29.26
CA VAL A 287 49.95 -25.58 -30.65
C VAL A 287 48.49 -25.20 -30.93
N ILE A 288 47.56 -25.66 -30.09
CA ILE A 288 46.13 -25.34 -30.23
C ILE A 288 45.91 -23.81 -30.18
N GLY A 289 46.57 -23.10 -29.27
CA GLY A 289 46.48 -21.64 -29.18
C GLY A 289 47.10 -20.88 -30.36
N SER A 290 47.92 -21.53 -31.19
CA SER A 290 48.56 -20.94 -32.37
C SER A 290 47.79 -21.12 -33.68
N LEU A 291 46.67 -21.85 -33.66
CA LEU A 291 45.84 -22.08 -34.84
C LEU A 291 45.33 -20.76 -35.43
N SER A 292 45.36 -20.67 -36.76
CA SER A 292 44.70 -19.59 -37.49
C SER A 292 43.18 -19.75 -37.48
N SER A 293 42.43 -18.69 -37.82
CA SER A 293 40.96 -18.75 -37.90
C SER A 293 40.47 -19.81 -38.91
N ALA A 294 41.15 -19.96 -40.05
CA ALA A 294 40.79 -20.98 -41.04
C ALA A 294 41.02 -22.41 -40.52
N GLN A 295 42.14 -22.63 -39.81
CA GLN A 295 42.48 -23.92 -39.22
C GLN A 295 41.54 -24.28 -38.06
N ALA A 296 41.21 -23.31 -37.20
CA ALA A 296 40.24 -23.51 -36.14
C ALA A 296 38.85 -23.85 -36.70
N ALA A 297 38.38 -23.14 -37.74
CA ALA A 297 37.11 -23.41 -38.40
C ALA A 297 37.05 -24.79 -39.09
N ALA A 298 38.21 -25.31 -39.53
CA ALA A 298 38.30 -26.61 -40.20
C ALA A 298 38.20 -27.81 -39.24
N LEU A 299 38.44 -27.61 -37.93
CA LEU A 299 38.27 -28.67 -36.95
C LEU A 299 36.82 -29.18 -36.94
N THR A 300 36.64 -30.48 -36.90
CA THR A 300 35.30 -31.07 -36.74
C THR A 300 34.79 -30.86 -35.32
N THR A 301 33.47 -30.92 -35.14
CA THR A 301 32.84 -30.88 -33.82
C THR A 301 33.34 -32.01 -32.90
N ALA A 302 33.62 -33.19 -33.46
CA ALA A 302 34.21 -34.31 -32.72
C ALA A 302 35.64 -34.00 -32.23
N GLN A 303 36.45 -33.32 -33.05
CA GLN A 303 37.80 -32.89 -32.66
C GLN A 303 37.76 -31.80 -31.59
N ILE A 304 36.84 -30.83 -31.67
CA ILE A 304 36.64 -29.82 -30.63
C ILE A 304 36.21 -30.47 -29.32
N GLY A 305 35.24 -31.40 -29.35
CA GLY A 305 34.68 -32.03 -28.15
C GLY A 305 35.68 -32.89 -27.35
N VAL A 306 36.78 -33.36 -27.94
CA VAL A 306 37.82 -34.13 -27.24
C VAL A 306 38.94 -33.27 -26.62
N LEU A 307 39.01 -31.98 -26.95
CA LEU A 307 40.01 -31.06 -26.39
C LEU A 307 39.83 -30.91 -24.88
N SER A 308 40.91 -30.77 -24.14
CA SER A 308 40.85 -30.40 -22.73
C SER A 308 40.38 -28.96 -22.53
N SER A 309 39.85 -28.64 -21.35
CA SER A 309 39.55 -27.25 -20.97
C SER A 309 40.78 -26.33 -21.04
N GLY A 310 41.98 -26.87 -20.79
CA GLY A 310 43.23 -26.14 -20.96
C GLY A 310 43.56 -25.82 -22.43
N GLN A 311 43.26 -26.73 -23.36
CA GLN A 311 43.44 -26.49 -24.81
C GLN A 311 42.43 -25.46 -25.33
N ILE A 312 41.15 -25.57 -24.95
CA ILE A 312 40.14 -24.56 -25.29
C ILE A 312 40.50 -23.20 -24.65
N GLY A 313 40.93 -23.18 -23.40
CA GLY A 313 41.37 -21.97 -22.70
C GLY A 313 42.59 -21.29 -23.33
N ALA A 314 43.43 -22.03 -24.07
CA ALA A 314 44.59 -21.49 -24.79
C ALA A 314 44.23 -20.81 -26.11
N LEU A 315 43.02 -21.03 -26.65
CA LEU A 315 42.54 -20.36 -27.86
C LEU A 315 42.42 -18.85 -27.63
N GLY A 316 42.99 -18.06 -28.52
CA GLY A 316 42.90 -16.60 -28.48
C GLY A 316 41.47 -16.09 -28.74
N THR A 317 41.17 -14.89 -28.24
CA THR A 317 39.83 -14.27 -28.37
C THR A 317 39.39 -14.04 -29.80
N ALA A 318 40.33 -13.82 -30.73
CA ALA A 318 40.03 -13.70 -32.16
C ALA A 318 39.34 -14.95 -32.74
N LEU A 319 39.68 -16.14 -32.24
CA LEU A 319 39.04 -17.39 -32.68
C LEU A 319 37.59 -17.48 -32.20
N PHE A 320 37.28 -17.03 -30.99
CA PHE A 320 35.89 -16.99 -30.50
C PHE A 320 35.03 -15.94 -31.22
N ALA A 321 35.66 -14.85 -31.69
CA ALA A 321 34.99 -13.79 -32.44
C ALA A 321 34.63 -14.21 -33.87
N THR A 322 35.58 -14.82 -34.60
CA THR A 322 35.41 -15.11 -36.04
C THR A 322 35.97 -16.44 -36.53
N GLY A 323 36.72 -17.17 -35.72
CA GLY A 323 37.39 -18.42 -36.13
C GLY A 323 36.59 -19.69 -35.87
N LEU A 324 35.77 -19.74 -34.82
CA LEU A 324 34.94 -20.89 -34.48
C LEU A 324 33.52 -20.74 -35.04
N THR A 325 32.97 -21.84 -35.57
CA THR A 325 31.58 -21.91 -36.04
C THR A 325 30.61 -22.13 -34.89
N THR A 326 29.33 -21.87 -35.14
CA THR A 326 28.25 -22.12 -34.16
C THR A 326 28.14 -23.59 -33.77
N GLU A 327 28.37 -24.51 -34.71
CA GLU A 327 28.36 -25.95 -34.47
C GLU A 327 29.53 -26.37 -33.57
N GLN A 328 30.70 -25.75 -33.74
CA GLN A 328 31.86 -26.01 -32.90
C GLN A 328 31.67 -25.48 -31.47
N ILE A 329 31.02 -24.32 -31.31
CA ILE A 329 30.67 -23.78 -29.99
C ILE A 329 29.64 -24.67 -29.29
N ALA A 330 28.61 -25.13 -30.02
CA ALA A 330 27.62 -26.08 -29.51
C ALA A 330 28.21 -27.45 -29.17
N ALA A 331 29.33 -27.84 -29.81
CA ALA A 331 30.02 -29.10 -29.56
C ALA A 331 30.96 -29.07 -28.35
N LEU A 332 31.12 -27.92 -27.68
CA LEU A 332 31.88 -27.86 -26.43
C LEU A 332 31.19 -28.71 -25.37
N SER A 333 31.98 -29.46 -24.62
CA SER A 333 31.49 -30.09 -23.40
C SER A 333 31.30 -29.05 -22.29
N THR A 334 30.40 -29.36 -21.36
CA THR A 334 30.17 -28.56 -20.14
C THR A 334 31.45 -28.21 -19.38
N SER A 335 32.44 -29.12 -19.33
CA SER A 335 33.73 -28.85 -18.68
C SER A 335 34.61 -27.88 -19.48
N GLN A 336 34.53 -27.89 -20.81
CA GLN A 336 35.25 -26.94 -21.65
C GLN A 336 34.59 -25.55 -21.55
N ALA A 337 33.27 -25.49 -21.61
CA ALA A 337 32.51 -24.25 -21.42
C ALA A 337 32.77 -23.61 -20.05
N ALA A 338 32.81 -24.42 -18.98
CA ALA A 338 33.18 -23.96 -17.63
C ALA A 338 34.59 -23.37 -17.55
N GLY A 339 35.50 -23.81 -18.43
CA GLY A 339 36.88 -23.33 -18.52
C GLY A 339 37.07 -22.02 -19.29
N LEU A 340 36.02 -21.49 -19.94
CA LEU A 340 36.10 -20.26 -20.72
C LEU A 340 36.37 -19.04 -19.82
N SER A 341 37.34 -18.24 -20.24
CA SER A 341 37.67 -16.98 -19.57
C SER A 341 36.67 -15.87 -19.90
N SER A 342 36.59 -14.84 -19.05
CA SER A 342 35.78 -13.64 -19.31
C SER A 342 36.13 -12.96 -20.64
N ALA A 343 37.41 -12.97 -21.03
CA ALA A 343 37.84 -12.39 -22.31
C ALA A 343 37.35 -13.21 -23.51
N GLN A 344 37.32 -14.54 -23.40
CA GLN A 344 36.80 -15.41 -24.45
C GLN A 344 35.28 -15.28 -24.57
N ILE A 345 34.54 -15.24 -23.45
CA ILE A 345 33.09 -15.00 -23.46
C ILE A 345 32.75 -13.64 -24.06
N ALA A 346 33.43 -12.56 -23.65
CA ALA A 346 33.23 -11.23 -24.22
C ALA A 346 33.53 -11.15 -25.72
N ALA A 347 34.42 -12.02 -26.23
CA ALA A 347 34.78 -12.06 -27.64
C ALA A 347 33.82 -12.86 -28.53
N LEU A 348 32.92 -13.68 -27.96
CA LEU A 348 31.98 -14.47 -28.74
C LEU A 348 31.09 -13.59 -29.61
N SER A 349 30.89 -13.97 -30.88
CA SER A 349 29.85 -13.35 -31.70
C SER A 349 28.45 -13.62 -31.12
N THR A 350 27.46 -12.82 -31.50
CA THR A 350 26.06 -13.03 -31.10
C THR A 350 25.53 -14.39 -31.53
N ASN A 351 25.90 -14.85 -32.74
CA ASN A 351 25.55 -16.18 -33.24
C ASN A 351 26.18 -17.28 -32.38
N ASN A 352 27.44 -17.11 -31.97
CA ASN A 352 28.12 -18.08 -31.11
C ASN A 352 27.51 -18.11 -29.70
N VAL A 353 27.12 -16.97 -29.13
CA VAL A 353 26.38 -16.93 -27.84
C VAL A 353 25.02 -17.64 -27.97
N ALA A 354 24.29 -17.41 -29.06
CA ALA A 354 23.02 -18.08 -29.33
C ALA A 354 23.17 -19.60 -29.51
N ALA A 355 24.35 -20.09 -29.93
CA ALA A 355 24.65 -21.50 -30.09
C ALA A 355 25.04 -22.25 -28.80
N ILE A 356 25.31 -21.54 -27.68
CA ILE A 356 25.69 -22.17 -26.41
C ILE A 356 24.52 -23.00 -25.85
N GLU A 357 24.76 -24.27 -25.54
CA GLU A 357 23.74 -25.10 -24.92
C GLU A 357 23.42 -24.66 -23.48
N THR A 358 22.20 -24.92 -23.03
CA THR A 358 21.76 -24.47 -21.69
C THR A 358 22.55 -25.10 -20.54
N ASN A 359 23.04 -26.32 -20.69
CA ASN A 359 23.89 -26.99 -19.69
C ASN A 359 25.27 -26.32 -19.60
N ASP A 360 25.84 -25.95 -20.74
CA ASP A 360 27.13 -25.25 -20.81
C ASP A 360 27.01 -23.85 -20.23
N LEU A 361 25.93 -23.14 -20.57
CA LEU A 361 25.65 -21.82 -20.05
C LEU A 361 25.57 -21.82 -18.51
N ARG A 362 24.96 -22.85 -17.90
CA ARG A 362 24.93 -23.03 -16.44
C ARG A 362 26.31 -23.31 -15.83
N ALA A 363 27.22 -23.91 -16.60
CA ALA A 363 28.57 -24.26 -16.15
C ALA A 363 29.54 -23.07 -16.23
N ILE A 364 29.28 -22.07 -17.09
CA ILE A 364 30.09 -20.85 -17.21
C ILE A 364 30.07 -20.06 -15.89
N SER A 365 31.24 -19.67 -15.41
CA SER A 365 31.35 -18.92 -14.16
C SER A 365 30.62 -17.57 -14.19
N THR A 366 30.11 -17.11 -13.04
CA THR A 366 29.46 -15.79 -12.91
C THR A 366 30.37 -14.64 -13.37
N ARG A 367 31.69 -14.74 -13.14
CA ARG A 367 32.69 -13.77 -13.62
C ARG A 367 32.79 -13.72 -15.15
N ALA A 368 32.59 -14.85 -15.82
CA ALA A 368 32.61 -14.91 -17.27
C ALA A 368 31.27 -14.44 -17.86
N ILE A 369 30.13 -14.79 -17.25
CA ILE A 369 28.80 -14.25 -17.61
C ILE A 369 28.76 -12.72 -17.48
N ALA A 370 29.37 -12.15 -16.43
CA ALA A 370 29.45 -10.70 -16.24
C ALA A 370 30.16 -9.95 -17.38
N ALA A 371 30.93 -10.65 -18.22
CA ALA A 371 31.63 -10.09 -19.36
C ALA A 371 30.79 -10.06 -20.65
N LEU A 372 29.58 -10.62 -20.63
CA LEU A 372 28.64 -10.51 -21.75
C LEU A 372 28.21 -9.05 -21.95
N THR A 373 28.24 -8.62 -23.21
CA THR A 373 27.74 -7.33 -23.66
C THR A 373 26.22 -7.35 -23.80
N SER A 374 25.58 -6.17 -23.83
CA SER A 374 24.13 -6.07 -24.04
C SER A 374 23.69 -6.72 -25.36
N THR A 375 24.45 -6.54 -26.45
CA THR A 375 24.15 -7.18 -27.74
C THR A 375 24.24 -8.70 -27.69
N GLN A 376 25.18 -9.26 -26.93
CA GLN A 376 25.29 -10.70 -26.74
C GLN A 376 24.14 -11.26 -25.91
N VAL A 377 23.73 -10.57 -24.84
CA VAL A 377 22.55 -10.96 -24.03
C VAL A 377 21.27 -10.89 -24.87
N ALA A 378 21.11 -9.87 -25.72
CA ALA A 378 19.98 -9.74 -26.62
C ALA A 378 19.88 -10.87 -27.66
N ALA A 379 21.01 -11.44 -28.05
CA ALA A 379 21.06 -12.56 -28.99
C ALA A 379 20.69 -13.91 -28.34
N MET A 380 20.66 -13.99 -27.01
CA MET A 380 20.26 -15.21 -26.32
C MET A 380 18.78 -15.50 -26.54
N THR A 381 18.38 -16.75 -26.51
CA THR A 381 16.97 -17.14 -26.50
C THR A 381 16.38 -16.98 -25.09
N SER A 382 15.05 -16.88 -24.99
CA SER A 382 14.35 -16.91 -23.69
C SER A 382 14.65 -18.18 -22.89
N VAL A 383 14.86 -19.31 -23.57
CA VAL A 383 15.28 -20.59 -22.96
C VAL A 383 16.68 -20.50 -22.36
N GLN A 384 17.62 -19.83 -23.03
CA GLN A 384 18.98 -19.60 -22.51
C GLN A 384 18.98 -18.64 -21.31
N ILE A 385 18.23 -17.54 -21.37
CA ILE A 385 18.08 -16.63 -20.23
C ILE A 385 17.43 -17.36 -19.04
N GLY A 386 16.37 -18.15 -19.27
CA GLY A 386 15.73 -18.99 -18.24
C GLY A 386 16.65 -20.09 -17.69
N ALA A 387 17.68 -20.50 -18.44
CA ALA A 387 18.67 -21.48 -17.98
C ALA A 387 19.73 -20.88 -17.05
N LEU A 388 19.98 -19.56 -17.10
CA LEU A 388 20.92 -18.90 -16.19
C LEU A 388 20.51 -19.13 -14.74
N THR A 389 21.48 -19.50 -13.91
CA THR A 389 21.28 -19.52 -12.46
C THR A 389 21.04 -18.10 -11.95
N SER A 390 20.37 -17.95 -10.80
CA SER A 390 20.17 -16.65 -10.14
C SER A 390 21.49 -15.90 -9.89
N ALA A 391 22.57 -16.62 -9.58
CA ALA A 391 23.89 -16.01 -9.38
C ALA A 391 24.49 -15.49 -10.70
N GLN A 392 24.24 -16.16 -11.83
CA GLN A 392 24.70 -15.72 -13.15
C GLN A 392 23.88 -14.53 -13.65
N LEU A 393 22.55 -14.57 -13.53
CA LEU A 393 21.69 -13.44 -13.90
C LEU A 393 22.03 -12.21 -13.05
N GLY A 394 22.21 -12.39 -11.74
CA GLY A 394 22.63 -11.33 -10.83
C GLY A 394 24.04 -10.79 -11.09
N ALA A 395 24.89 -11.50 -11.84
CA ALA A 395 26.22 -11.04 -12.23
C ALA A 395 26.23 -10.20 -13.52
N LEU A 396 25.12 -10.19 -14.28
CA LEU A 396 24.99 -9.32 -15.45
C LEU A 396 25.08 -7.85 -15.06
N SER A 397 25.74 -7.08 -15.92
CA SER A 397 25.81 -5.62 -15.76
C SER A 397 24.42 -4.99 -15.89
N THR A 398 24.23 -3.80 -15.32
CA THR A 398 22.99 -3.04 -15.46
C THR A 398 22.67 -2.73 -16.92
N ALA A 399 23.69 -2.44 -17.74
CA ALA A 399 23.52 -2.25 -19.18
C ALA A 399 23.09 -3.53 -19.90
N ALA A 400 23.62 -4.70 -19.51
CA ALA A 400 23.19 -5.98 -20.08
C ALA A 400 21.75 -6.34 -19.69
N LEU A 401 21.31 -6.01 -18.48
CA LEU A 401 19.92 -6.21 -18.05
C LEU A 401 18.96 -5.20 -18.71
N ASN A 402 19.34 -3.93 -18.80
CA ASN A 402 18.47 -2.86 -19.30
C ASN A 402 18.41 -2.78 -20.83
N ASP A 403 19.57 -2.83 -21.49
CA ASP A 403 19.68 -2.64 -22.94
C ASP A 403 19.83 -3.98 -23.69
N GLY A 404 20.10 -5.07 -22.95
CA GLY A 404 20.35 -6.38 -23.52
C GLY A 404 19.19 -7.36 -23.41
N LEU A 405 18.27 -7.23 -22.45
CA LEU A 405 17.12 -8.14 -22.37
C LEU A 405 15.94 -7.61 -23.19
N THR A 406 15.37 -8.47 -24.04
CA THR A 406 14.13 -8.19 -24.77
C THR A 406 12.91 -8.37 -23.87
N SER A 407 11.76 -7.79 -24.25
CA SER A 407 10.52 -7.95 -23.50
C SER A 407 10.10 -9.42 -23.32
N ASP A 408 10.32 -10.27 -24.33
CA ASP A 408 10.01 -11.70 -24.24
C ASP A 408 10.94 -12.43 -23.27
N GLN A 409 12.24 -12.08 -23.24
CA GLN A 409 13.19 -12.63 -22.28
C GLN A 409 12.86 -12.18 -20.84
N MET A 410 12.48 -10.92 -20.66
CA MET A 410 12.06 -10.36 -19.38
C MET A 410 10.78 -11.02 -18.85
N ALA A 411 9.78 -11.20 -19.72
CA ALA A 411 8.53 -11.89 -19.39
C ALA A 411 8.77 -13.36 -19.01
N GLY A 412 9.80 -13.98 -19.59
CA GLY A 412 10.21 -15.36 -19.32
C GLY A 412 11.05 -15.59 -18.06
N LEU A 413 11.40 -14.53 -17.31
CA LEU A 413 12.19 -14.69 -16.08
C LEU A 413 11.40 -15.47 -15.01
N SER A 414 12.04 -16.47 -14.41
CA SER A 414 11.47 -17.19 -13.27
C SER A 414 11.40 -16.31 -12.01
N SER A 415 10.52 -16.67 -11.07
CA SER A 415 10.42 -16.01 -9.76
C SER A 415 11.75 -16.03 -8.99
N THR A 416 12.49 -17.13 -9.03
CA THR A 416 13.81 -17.27 -8.37
C THR A 416 14.88 -16.39 -9.01
N GLN A 417 14.79 -16.17 -10.32
CA GLN A 417 15.67 -15.25 -11.04
C GLN A 417 15.34 -13.79 -10.71
N ALA A 418 14.06 -13.41 -10.77
CA ALA A 418 13.62 -12.07 -10.41
C ALA A 418 13.94 -11.71 -8.95
N ALA A 419 13.75 -12.64 -8.01
CA ALA A 419 14.09 -12.48 -6.59
C ALA A 419 15.58 -12.23 -6.31
N SER A 420 16.45 -12.60 -7.27
CA SER A 420 17.90 -12.40 -7.17
C SER A 420 18.38 -11.03 -7.64
N LEU A 421 17.53 -10.27 -8.34
CA LEU A 421 17.84 -8.91 -8.76
C LEU A 421 17.93 -8.00 -7.54
N ASN A 422 19.05 -7.27 -7.43
CA ASN A 422 19.26 -6.33 -6.35
C ASN A 422 18.65 -4.95 -6.66
N SER A 423 18.59 -4.08 -5.64
CA SER A 423 18.00 -2.75 -5.76
C SER A 423 18.68 -1.86 -6.81
N THR A 424 19.99 -2.00 -7.02
CA THR A 424 20.72 -1.23 -8.04
C THR A 424 20.36 -1.69 -9.45
N GLN A 425 20.24 -3.01 -9.66
CA GLN A 425 19.80 -3.58 -10.94
C GLN A 425 18.38 -3.15 -11.26
N LEU A 426 17.44 -3.33 -10.33
CA LEU A 426 16.04 -2.93 -10.51
C LEU A 426 15.88 -1.42 -10.74
N ALA A 427 16.58 -0.58 -9.96
CA ALA A 427 16.53 0.88 -10.15
C ALA A 427 17.12 1.34 -11.49
N SER A 428 17.99 0.53 -12.12
CA SER A 428 18.56 0.84 -13.44
C SER A 428 17.69 0.40 -14.62
N LEU A 429 16.64 -0.40 -14.39
CA LEU A 429 15.74 -0.83 -15.46
C LEU A 429 14.86 0.32 -15.94
N SER A 430 14.70 0.40 -17.26
CA SER A 430 13.72 1.27 -17.90
C SER A 430 12.30 0.85 -17.55
N THR A 431 11.35 1.76 -17.72
CA THR A 431 9.92 1.53 -17.49
C THR A 431 9.39 0.39 -18.39
N ASP A 432 9.86 0.31 -19.63
CA ASP A 432 9.43 -0.72 -20.59
C ASP A 432 9.92 -2.12 -20.20
N VAL A 433 11.17 -2.20 -19.73
CA VAL A 433 11.78 -3.46 -19.27
C VAL A 433 11.12 -3.93 -17.98
N LEU A 434 10.81 -3.02 -17.06
CA LEU A 434 10.09 -3.35 -15.83
C LEU A 434 8.65 -3.80 -16.11
N ALA A 435 7.94 -3.11 -17.01
CA ALA A 435 6.59 -3.46 -17.43
C ALA A 435 6.52 -4.81 -18.17
N ALA A 436 7.62 -5.29 -18.76
CA ALA A 436 7.70 -6.60 -19.39
C ALA A 436 7.82 -7.77 -18.39
N LEU A 437 8.08 -7.54 -17.10
CA LEU A 437 8.19 -8.63 -16.11
C LEU A 437 6.86 -9.38 -15.92
N GLY A 438 6.90 -10.70 -15.82
CA GLY A 438 5.72 -11.47 -15.44
C GLY A 438 5.22 -11.13 -14.02
N THR A 439 3.92 -11.29 -13.77
CA THR A 439 3.31 -11.05 -12.43
C THR A 439 3.95 -11.88 -11.33
N SER A 440 4.31 -13.13 -11.62
CA SER A 440 5.04 -14.00 -10.68
C SER A 440 6.46 -13.53 -10.39
N ALA A 441 7.10 -12.84 -11.33
CA ALA A 441 8.42 -12.23 -11.14
C ALA A 441 8.30 -10.98 -10.25
N ILE A 442 7.30 -10.13 -10.47
CA ILE A 442 6.99 -8.97 -9.62
C ILE A 442 6.69 -9.41 -8.18
N ALA A 443 5.83 -10.42 -7.99
CA ALA A 443 5.52 -10.97 -6.66
C ALA A 443 6.74 -11.55 -5.93
N ALA A 444 7.77 -11.97 -6.67
CA ALA A 444 9.00 -12.54 -6.12
C ALA A 444 10.07 -11.49 -5.75
N LEU A 445 9.89 -10.22 -6.15
CA LEU A 445 10.83 -9.16 -5.82
C LEU A 445 10.90 -8.92 -4.31
N GLN A 446 12.10 -8.63 -3.82
CA GLN A 446 12.29 -8.29 -2.41
C GLN A 446 11.64 -6.93 -2.10
N THR A 447 10.95 -6.82 -0.96
CA THR A 447 10.28 -5.58 -0.52
C THR A 447 11.22 -4.37 -0.51
N ARG A 448 12.46 -4.54 -0.04
CA ARG A 448 13.49 -3.49 -0.06
C ARG A 448 13.84 -3.00 -1.46
N SER A 449 13.79 -3.88 -2.46
CA SER A 449 14.11 -3.54 -3.85
C SER A 449 12.93 -2.83 -4.51
N LEU A 450 11.70 -3.28 -4.24
CA LEU A 450 10.49 -2.61 -4.71
C LEU A 450 10.37 -1.18 -4.12
N ALA A 451 10.66 -1.02 -2.83
CA ALA A 451 10.68 0.29 -2.18
C ALA A 451 11.79 1.22 -2.72
N ALA A 452 12.80 0.69 -3.41
CA ALA A 452 13.87 1.46 -4.02
C ALA A 452 13.55 1.91 -5.46
N LEU A 453 12.47 1.40 -6.08
CA LEU A 453 12.03 1.84 -7.39
C LEU A 453 11.57 3.30 -7.37
N SER A 454 11.78 4.01 -8.47
CA SER A 454 11.30 5.38 -8.65
C SER A 454 9.76 5.43 -8.77
N SER A 455 9.20 6.63 -8.65
CA SER A 455 7.78 6.88 -8.93
C SER A 455 7.42 6.47 -10.36
N ASP A 456 8.27 6.79 -11.33
CA ASP A 456 8.02 6.52 -12.75
C ASP A 456 8.05 5.01 -13.04
N GLN A 457 8.95 4.28 -12.37
CA GLN A 457 9.02 2.82 -12.46
C GLN A 457 7.78 2.14 -11.88
N ILE A 458 7.29 2.59 -10.72
CA ILE A 458 6.05 2.07 -10.14
C ILE A 458 4.83 2.42 -10.99
N GLY A 459 4.75 3.65 -11.50
CA GLY A 459 3.67 4.09 -12.38
C GLY A 459 3.66 3.41 -13.76
N ALA A 460 4.78 2.82 -14.18
CA ALA A 460 4.87 2.03 -15.40
C ALA A 460 4.43 0.57 -15.23
N LEU A 461 4.27 0.08 -14.00
CA LEU A 461 3.70 -1.25 -13.77
C LEU A 461 2.26 -1.27 -14.28
N THR A 462 1.91 -2.36 -14.96
CA THR A 462 0.52 -2.62 -15.35
C THR A 462 -0.34 -2.84 -14.11
N THR A 463 -1.63 -2.53 -14.22
CA THR A 463 -2.60 -2.77 -13.14
C THR A 463 -2.58 -4.22 -12.64
N VAL A 464 -2.40 -5.20 -13.54
CA VAL A 464 -2.32 -6.62 -13.17
C VAL A 464 -1.02 -6.94 -12.39
N GLN A 465 0.10 -6.28 -12.70
CA GLN A 465 1.33 -6.42 -11.92
C GLN A 465 1.21 -5.79 -10.53
N LEU A 466 0.50 -4.66 -10.41
CA LEU A 466 0.23 -4.02 -9.12
C LEU A 466 -0.66 -4.90 -8.23
N VAL A 467 -1.68 -5.55 -8.80
CA VAL A 467 -2.51 -6.53 -8.09
C VAL A 467 -1.71 -7.79 -7.71
N ALA A 468 -0.69 -8.15 -8.49
CA ALA A 468 0.17 -9.28 -8.16
C ALA A 468 1.18 -9.00 -7.05
N LEU A 469 1.27 -7.75 -6.54
CA LEU A 469 2.09 -7.45 -5.38
C LEU A 469 1.59 -8.26 -4.17
N THR A 470 2.53 -8.78 -3.40
CA THR A 470 2.20 -9.33 -2.09
C THR A 470 1.83 -8.21 -1.12
N THR A 471 1.04 -8.51 -0.10
CA THR A 471 0.69 -7.54 0.94
C THR A 471 1.91 -6.95 1.67
N ALA A 472 3.00 -7.71 1.80
CA ALA A 472 4.26 -7.20 2.34
C ALA A 472 4.98 -6.22 1.40
N GLN A 473 4.86 -6.43 0.09
CA GLN A 473 5.36 -5.51 -0.94
C GLN A 473 4.53 -4.23 -0.99
N ALA A 474 3.20 -4.33 -0.98
CA ALA A 474 2.31 -3.18 -0.88
C ALA A 474 2.62 -2.33 0.37
N ALA A 475 2.81 -2.96 1.53
CA ALA A 475 3.21 -2.29 2.78
C ALA A 475 4.54 -1.53 2.68
N SER A 476 5.43 -1.91 1.75
CA SER A 476 6.74 -1.29 1.55
C SER A 476 6.73 -0.08 0.61
N LEU A 477 5.59 0.19 -0.06
CA LEU A 477 5.43 1.36 -0.93
C LEU A 477 5.59 2.66 -0.15
N ARG A 478 6.15 3.66 -0.83
CA ARG A 478 6.38 5.01 -0.30
C ARG A 478 5.36 5.99 -0.85
N SER A 479 5.18 7.10 -0.13
CA SER A 479 4.26 8.18 -0.53
C SER A 479 4.50 8.69 -1.96
N SER A 480 5.77 8.79 -2.38
CA SER A 480 6.13 9.20 -3.76
C SER A 480 5.75 8.17 -4.82
N GLN A 481 5.70 6.89 -4.46
CA GLN A 481 5.34 5.80 -5.38
C GLN A 481 3.82 5.71 -5.56
N ILE A 482 3.05 5.90 -4.48
CA ILE A 482 1.58 5.98 -4.58
C ILE A 482 1.12 7.18 -5.40
N ALA A 483 1.83 8.32 -5.33
CA ALA A 483 1.51 9.48 -6.16
C ALA A 483 1.59 9.20 -7.67
N ALA A 484 2.32 8.16 -8.09
CA ALA A 484 2.42 7.76 -9.50
C ALA A 484 1.32 6.78 -9.95
N LEU A 485 0.53 6.22 -9.02
CA LEU A 485 -0.55 5.30 -9.37
C LEU A 485 -1.79 6.04 -9.86
N THR A 486 -2.44 5.47 -10.87
CA THR A 486 -3.70 5.99 -11.39
C THR A 486 -4.88 5.61 -10.49
N SER A 487 -6.02 6.24 -10.70
CA SER A 487 -7.29 5.87 -10.06
C SER A 487 -7.68 4.40 -10.36
N THR A 488 -7.42 3.91 -11.57
CA THR A 488 -7.69 2.51 -11.95
C THR A 488 -6.80 1.54 -11.18
N ASP A 489 -5.53 1.89 -10.98
CA ASP A 489 -4.59 1.05 -10.24
C ASP A 489 -4.99 0.91 -8.77
N LEU A 490 -5.32 2.03 -8.12
CA LEU A 490 -5.78 2.01 -6.73
C LEU A 490 -7.10 1.25 -6.57
N GLN A 491 -8.03 1.37 -7.50
CA GLN A 491 -9.29 0.64 -7.47
C GLN A 491 -9.07 -0.89 -7.60
N ALA A 492 -8.06 -1.30 -8.36
CA ALA A 492 -7.76 -2.72 -8.58
C ALA A 492 -7.04 -3.38 -7.38
N LEU A 493 -6.34 -2.61 -6.53
CA LEU A 493 -5.62 -3.15 -5.38
C LEU A 493 -6.53 -3.97 -4.46
N GLU A 494 -6.01 -5.07 -3.93
CA GLU A 494 -6.76 -5.90 -3.00
C GLU A 494 -6.95 -5.17 -1.66
N THR A 495 -8.04 -5.46 -0.95
CA THR A 495 -8.34 -4.83 0.34
C THR A 495 -7.25 -5.13 1.39
N ALA A 496 -6.63 -6.32 1.33
CA ALA A 496 -5.50 -6.67 2.18
C ALA A 496 -4.30 -5.75 1.96
N ASP A 497 -4.01 -5.41 0.71
CA ASP A 497 -2.88 -4.56 0.34
C ASP A 497 -3.12 -3.11 0.74
N VAL A 498 -4.32 -2.58 0.47
CA VAL A 498 -4.72 -1.24 0.92
C VAL A 498 -4.65 -1.11 2.43
N LYS A 499 -5.12 -2.12 3.17
CA LYS A 499 -5.02 -2.16 4.64
C LYS A 499 -3.57 -2.17 5.13
N ALA A 500 -2.65 -2.76 4.38
CA ALA A 500 -1.24 -2.85 4.75
C ALA A 500 -0.42 -1.58 4.45
N LEU A 501 -0.97 -0.64 3.66
CA LEU A 501 -0.30 0.64 3.38
C LEU A 501 -0.03 1.45 4.65
N SER A 502 1.14 2.08 4.74
CA SER A 502 1.45 2.93 5.89
C SER A 502 0.56 4.18 5.96
N THR A 503 0.41 4.76 7.15
CA THR A 503 -0.34 6.02 7.31
C THR A 503 0.27 7.18 6.51
N ALA A 504 1.60 7.20 6.34
CA ALA A 504 2.30 8.19 5.51
C ALA A 504 1.94 8.07 4.02
N VAL A 505 1.66 6.85 3.56
CA VAL A 505 1.19 6.60 2.20
C VAL A 505 -0.25 7.08 2.05
N ILE A 506 -1.12 6.70 2.99
CA ILE A 506 -2.54 7.11 2.99
C ILE A 506 -2.68 8.64 3.05
N SER A 507 -1.85 9.34 3.84
CA SER A 507 -1.86 10.80 3.92
C SER A 507 -1.42 11.51 2.64
N ALA A 508 -0.74 10.80 1.73
CA ALA A 508 -0.24 11.34 0.47
C ALA A 508 -1.22 11.16 -0.71
N LEU A 509 -2.35 10.49 -0.49
CA LEU A 509 -3.38 10.33 -1.52
C LEU A 509 -3.92 11.69 -1.96
N THR A 510 -4.04 11.87 -3.28
CA THR A 510 -4.74 13.02 -3.87
C THR A 510 -6.27 12.82 -3.80
N SER A 511 -7.04 13.90 -4.00
CA SER A 511 -8.52 13.81 -4.02
C SER A 511 -9.03 12.83 -5.09
N ALA A 512 -8.44 12.81 -6.29
CA ALA A 512 -8.84 11.89 -7.36
C ALA A 512 -8.49 10.42 -7.04
N GLN A 513 -7.39 10.19 -6.33
CA GLN A 513 -6.99 8.86 -5.89
C GLN A 513 -7.86 8.35 -4.74
N ALA A 514 -8.17 9.20 -3.76
CA ALA A 514 -9.09 8.86 -2.67
C ALA A 514 -10.50 8.55 -3.19
N ALA A 515 -11.02 9.35 -4.12
CA ALA A 515 -12.34 9.12 -4.75
C ALA A 515 -12.42 7.79 -5.53
N ALA A 516 -11.28 7.28 -6.01
CA ALA A 516 -11.22 6.05 -6.78
C ALA A 516 -11.26 4.78 -5.93
N LEU A 517 -10.96 4.89 -4.63
CA LEU A 517 -11.03 3.76 -3.71
C LEU A 517 -12.46 3.21 -3.65
N THR A 518 -12.60 1.89 -3.59
CA THR A 518 -13.92 1.28 -3.40
C THR A 518 -14.37 1.44 -1.95
N THR A 519 -15.67 1.35 -1.70
CA THR A 519 -16.23 1.32 -0.34
C THR A 519 -15.66 0.17 0.50
N ALA A 520 -15.37 -0.98 -0.13
CA ALA A 520 -14.70 -2.11 0.51
C ALA A 520 -13.26 -1.76 0.93
N GLN A 521 -12.51 -1.02 0.11
CA GLN A 521 -11.16 -0.56 0.44
C GLN A 521 -11.15 0.48 1.56
N ILE A 522 -12.13 1.39 1.60
CA ILE A 522 -12.31 2.34 2.71
C ILE A 522 -12.64 1.61 4.01
N GLY A 523 -13.58 0.65 3.97
CA GLY A 523 -14.02 -0.08 5.16
C GLY A 523 -12.95 -0.94 5.83
N VAL A 524 -11.88 -1.32 5.12
CA VAL A 524 -10.76 -2.08 5.71
C VAL A 524 -9.63 -1.22 6.29
N LEU A 525 -9.65 0.10 6.07
CA LEU A 525 -8.65 1.01 6.66
C LEU A 525 -8.69 0.94 8.19
N SER A 526 -7.54 0.91 8.82
CA SER A 526 -7.46 1.09 10.27
C SER A 526 -7.91 2.50 10.68
N THR A 527 -8.32 2.66 11.94
CA THR A 527 -8.65 3.98 12.50
C THR A 527 -7.46 4.95 12.42
N GLY A 528 -6.22 4.45 12.51
CA GLY A 528 -5.00 5.24 12.31
C GLY A 528 -4.81 5.70 10.87
N GLN A 529 -5.17 4.88 9.88
CA GLN A 529 -5.13 5.27 8.46
C GLN A 529 -6.21 6.30 8.13
N VAL A 530 -7.44 6.12 8.63
CA VAL A 530 -8.51 7.12 8.47
C VAL A 530 -8.14 8.44 9.16
N GLY A 531 -7.56 8.39 10.36
CA GLY A 531 -7.06 9.58 11.06
C GLY A 531 -5.89 10.29 10.35
N ALA A 532 -5.17 9.60 9.46
CA ALA A 532 -4.09 10.18 8.66
C ALA A 532 -4.58 10.85 7.36
N LEU A 533 -5.83 10.63 6.95
CA LEU A 533 -6.41 11.29 5.79
C LEU A 533 -6.49 12.81 6.03
N GLY A 534 -5.95 13.58 5.09
CA GLY A 534 -5.99 15.04 5.15
C GLY A 534 -7.42 15.59 5.06
N THR A 535 -7.66 16.75 5.68
CA THR A 535 -8.99 17.38 5.73
C THR A 535 -9.56 17.71 4.35
N ALA A 536 -8.71 18.02 3.36
CA ALA A 536 -9.14 18.23 1.98
C ALA A 536 -9.87 17.03 1.38
N LEU A 537 -9.52 15.81 1.80
CA LEU A 537 -10.17 14.59 1.31
C LEU A 537 -11.61 14.48 1.85
N PHE A 538 -11.88 14.87 3.09
CA PHE A 538 -13.25 14.87 3.65
C PHE A 538 -14.15 15.95 3.03
N ASN A 539 -13.56 17.02 2.51
CA ASN A 539 -14.30 18.09 1.85
C ASN A 539 -14.65 17.77 0.40
N SER A 540 -13.72 17.19 -0.38
CA SER A 540 -13.92 16.99 -1.83
C SER A 540 -13.23 15.77 -2.44
N GLY A 541 -12.54 14.96 -1.64
CA GLY A 541 -11.86 13.75 -2.13
C GLY A 541 -12.65 12.46 -1.92
N LEU A 542 -13.41 12.34 -0.83
CA LEU A 542 -14.24 11.18 -0.53
C LEU A 542 -15.67 11.40 -1.02
N THR A 543 -16.26 10.37 -1.62
CA THR A 543 -17.67 10.35 -2.02
C THR A 543 -18.58 10.07 -0.82
N THR A 544 -19.87 10.38 -0.95
CA THR A 544 -20.87 10.10 0.08
C THR A 544 -20.99 8.62 0.39
N GLU A 545 -20.86 7.74 -0.62
CA GLU A 545 -20.85 6.28 -0.42
C GLU A 545 -19.62 5.81 0.35
N GLN A 546 -18.46 6.45 0.13
CA GLN A 546 -17.24 6.13 0.89
C GLN A 546 -17.33 6.60 2.34
N ILE A 547 -17.97 7.74 2.61
CA ILE A 547 -18.23 8.22 3.96
C ILE A 547 -19.23 7.30 4.68
N ALA A 548 -20.31 6.90 4.01
CA ALA A 548 -21.28 5.93 4.56
C ALA A 548 -20.67 4.53 4.76
N ALA A 549 -19.63 4.17 4.01
CA ALA A 549 -18.92 2.90 4.16
C ALA A 549 -17.89 2.89 5.30
N LEU A 550 -17.69 4.01 6.01
CA LEU A 550 -16.89 4.01 7.23
C LEU A 550 -17.54 3.09 8.26
N THR A 551 -16.72 2.27 8.89
CA THR A 551 -17.14 1.54 10.08
C THR A 551 -17.32 2.52 11.24
N THR A 552 -18.21 2.18 12.18
CA THR A 552 -18.42 2.97 13.40
C THR A 552 -17.15 3.19 14.23
N ALA A 553 -16.19 2.26 14.17
CA ALA A 553 -14.88 2.44 14.80
C ALA A 553 -14.00 3.48 14.08
N GLN A 554 -14.04 3.52 12.74
CA GLN A 554 -13.36 4.54 11.95
C GLN A 554 -14.00 5.92 12.15
N ALA A 555 -15.34 6.00 12.17
CA ALA A 555 -16.07 7.22 12.49
C ALA A 555 -15.70 7.75 13.89
N ALA A 556 -15.68 6.88 14.91
CA ALA A 556 -15.25 7.24 16.26
C ALA A 556 -13.81 7.80 16.33
N GLY A 557 -12.95 7.39 15.39
CA GLY A 557 -11.58 7.84 15.25
C GLY A 557 -11.39 9.19 14.54
N LEU A 558 -12.46 9.78 13.97
CA LEU A 558 -12.37 11.06 13.27
C LEU A 558 -11.97 12.19 14.22
N THR A 559 -11.02 13.00 13.77
CA THR A 559 -10.59 14.20 14.50
C THR A 559 -11.59 15.34 14.32
N SER A 560 -11.57 16.31 15.23
CA SER A 560 -12.40 17.52 15.12
C SER A 560 -12.14 18.32 13.84
N SER A 561 -10.89 18.33 13.36
CA SER A 561 -10.54 18.99 12.09
C SER A 561 -11.08 18.23 10.88
N GLN A 562 -11.11 16.89 10.91
CA GLN A 562 -11.71 16.10 9.84
C GLN A 562 -13.23 16.26 9.81
N VAL A 563 -13.90 16.22 10.98
CA VAL A 563 -15.35 16.46 11.06
C VAL A 563 -15.73 17.87 10.62
N ALA A 564 -14.99 18.90 11.02
CA ALA A 564 -15.21 20.28 10.56
C ALA A 564 -15.00 20.45 9.04
N ALA A 565 -14.24 19.56 8.40
CA ALA A 565 -13.96 19.60 6.97
C ALA A 565 -14.96 18.81 6.12
N LEU A 566 -15.87 18.03 6.72
CA LEU A 566 -16.93 17.35 5.98
C LEU A 566 -17.85 18.38 5.32
N ASN A 567 -18.06 18.25 4.01
CA ASN A 567 -19.12 19.02 3.34
C ASN A 567 -20.52 18.53 3.81
N THR A 568 -21.58 19.26 3.47
CA THR A 568 -22.94 18.96 3.91
C THR A 568 -23.46 17.61 3.42
N ASP A 569 -23.10 17.21 2.20
CA ASP A 569 -23.54 15.92 1.63
C ASP A 569 -22.88 14.75 2.36
N ASN A 570 -21.59 14.89 2.69
CA ASN A 570 -20.83 13.92 3.47
C ASN A 570 -21.33 13.83 4.92
N VAL A 571 -21.78 14.94 5.53
CA VAL A 571 -22.43 14.90 6.86
C VAL A 571 -23.79 14.20 6.79
N ALA A 572 -24.59 14.48 5.77
CA ALA A 572 -25.87 13.83 5.55
C ALA A 572 -25.73 12.31 5.28
N ALA A 573 -24.61 11.88 4.69
CA ALA A 573 -24.30 10.48 4.44
C ALA A 573 -23.87 9.68 5.69
N LEU A 574 -23.58 10.33 6.83
CA LEU A 574 -23.18 9.61 8.05
C LEU A 574 -24.34 8.81 8.64
N GLU A 575 -24.08 7.55 8.97
CA GLU A 575 -25.08 6.71 9.63
C GLU A 575 -25.31 7.15 11.08
N THR A 576 -26.49 6.83 11.63
CA THR A 576 -26.85 7.18 13.02
C THR A 576 -25.92 6.53 14.05
N SER A 577 -25.42 5.32 13.78
CA SER A 577 -24.40 4.63 14.57
C SER A 577 -23.09 5.41 14.63
N ASP A 578 -22.67 5.94 13.48
CA ASP A 578 -21.40 6.64 13.32
C ASP A 578 -21.43 8.01 14.00
N LEU A 579 -22.52 8.77 13.80
CA LEU A 579 -22.78 10.02 14.51
C LEU A 579 -22.76 9.83 16.03
N ARG A 580 -23.41 8.78 16.54
CA ARG A 580 -23.40 8.47 17.98
C ARG A 580 -22.02 8.09 18.50
N ALA A 581 -21.15 7.54 17.65
CA ALA A 581 -19.80 7.13 18.01
C ALA A 581 -18.77 8.27 17.97
N LEU A 582 -19.08 9.40 17.30
CA LEU A 582 -18.21 10.57 17.29
C LEU A 582 -17.93 11.09 18.71
N SER A 583 -16.69 11.49 18.96
CA SER A 583 -16.38 12.17 20.22
C SER A 583 -17.14 13.49 20.36
N THR A 584 -17.46 13.91 21.59
CA THR A 584 -18.09 15.22 21.85
C THR A 584 -17.27 16.39 21.29
N ARG A 585 -15.93 16.27 21.28
CA ARG A 585 -15.03 17.26 20.67
C ARG A 585 -15.18 17.32 19.14
N ALA A 586 -15.42 16.19 18.49
CA ALA A 586 -15.65 16.14 17.05
C ALA A 586 -17.03 16.73 16.69
N VAL A 587 -18.08 16.39 17.46
CA VAL A 587 -19.42 16.98 17.29
C VAL A 587 -19.42 18.49 17.54
N ALA A 588 -18.68 18.97 18.55
CA ALA A 588 -18.53 20.40 18.81
C ALA A 588 -17.86 21.19 17.68
N ALA A 589 -17.19 20.50 16.74
CA ALA A 589 -16.55 21.11 15.59
C ALA A 589 -17.47 21.22 14.36
N LEU A 590 -18.70 20.68 14.42
CA LEU A 590 -19.70 20.85 13.37
C LEU A 590 -20.09 22.32 13.22
N THR A 591 -20.20 22.76 11.97
CA THR A 591 -20.72 24.09 11.63
C THR A 591 -22.25 24.10 11.62
N SER A 592 -22.87 25.28 11.64
CA SER A 592 -24.33 25.43 11.50
C SER A 592 -24.85 24.79 10.22
N SER A 593 -24.18 25.00 9.08
CA SER A 593 -24.57 24.38 7.81
C SER A 593 -24.50 22.85 7.84
N GLN A 594 -23.49 22.28 8.52
CA GLN A 594 -23.38 20.83 8.66
C GLN A 594 -24.46 20.25 9.57
N VAL A 595 -24.79 20.92 10.68
CA VAL A 595 -25.93 20.50 11.53
C VAL A 595 -27.25 20.63 10.77
N ALA A 596 -27.44 21.67 9.97
CA ALA A 596 -28.62 21.85 9.13
C ALA A 596 -28.79 20.77 8.05
N ALA A 597 -27.70 20.11 7.65
CA ALA A 597 -27.71 19.01 6.69
C ALA A 597 -28.13 17.66 7.31
N LEU A 598 -28.14 17.53 8.64
CA LEU A 598 -28.60 16.32 9.33
C LEU A 598 -30.13 16.19 9.24
N ASP A 599 -30.64 14.98 9.13
CA ASP A 599 -32.07 14.72 9.28
C ASP A 599 -32.48 14.61 10.77
N SER A 600 -33.79 14.49 11.02
CA SER A 600 -34.34 14.38 12.37
C SER A 600 -33.94 13.08 13.09
N ALA A 601 -33.73 11.98 12.36
CA ALA A 601 -33.29 10.72 12.95
C ALA A 601 -31.81 10.77 13.36
N GLN A 602 -30.97 11.42 12.55
CA GLN A 602 -29.56 11.69 12.84
C GLN A 602 -29.39 12.60 14.06
N ILE A 603 -30.19 13.67 14.18
CA ILE A 603 -30.20 14.53 15.37
C ILE A 603 -30.67 13.75 16.61
N GLY A 604 -31.75 12.96 16.50
CA GLY A 604 -32.24 12.12 17.60
C GLY A 604 -31.27 11.01 18.03
N ALA A 605 -30.38 10.56 17.12
CA ALA A 605 -29.38 9.55 17.42
C ALA A 605 -28.17 10.06 18.23
N LEU A 606 -27.92 11.37 18.23
CA LEU A 606 -26.86 11.98 19.03
C LEU A 606 -27.10 11.74 20.52
N THR A 607 -26.04 11.48 21.27
CA THR A 607 -26.14 11.40 22.74
C THR A 607 -26.43 12.78 23.34
N THR A 608 -27.00 12.81 24.55
CA THR A 608 -27.20 14.06 25.29
C THR A 608 -25.90 14.85 25.44
N ALA A 609 -24.78 14.18 25.70
CA ALA A 609 -23.46 14.84 25.82
C ALA A 609 -22.99 15.46 24.49
N GLN A 610 -23.30 14.85 23.35
CA GLN A 610 -22.97 15.38 22.02
C GLN A 610 -23.83 16.60 21.69
N ILE A 611 -25.14 16.58 21.98
CA ILE A 611 -26.01 17.76 21.82
C ILE A 611 -25.54 18.92 22.72
N THR A 612 -25.22 18.64 23.99
CA THR A 612 -24.71 19.67 24.91
C THR A 612 -23.35 20.22 24.48
N ALA A 613 -22.56 19.48 23.69
CA ALA A 613 -21.27 19.95 23.16
C ALA A 613 -21.41 20.93 21.98
N LEU A 614 -22.59 21.04 21.35
CA LEU A 614 -22.83 21.99 20.27
C LEU A 614 -22.82 23.45 20.78
N GLY A 615 -22.15 24.33 20.03
CA GLY A 615 -22.13 25.75 20.33
C GLY A 615 -23.50 26.41 20.16
N THR A 616 -23.75 27.51 20.87
CA THR A 616 -25.01 28.26 20.81
C THR A 616 -25.32 28.78 19.40
N ALA A 617 -24.30 29.26 18.67
CA ALA A 617 -24.47 29.69 17.27
C ALA A 617 -24.88 28.54 16.34
N VAL A 618 -24.35 27.33 16.58
CA VAL A 618 -24.70 26.14 15.78
C VAL A 618 -26.15 25.73 16.03
N LEU A 619 -26.65 25.83 17.26
CA LEU A 619 -28.06 25.56 17.56
C LEU A 619 -29.00 26.64 17.03
N ALA A 620 -28.57 27.91 17.06
CA ALA A 620 -29.36 29.04 16.57
C ALA A 620 -29.61 28.96 15.06
N ASP A 621 -28.55 28.70 14.29
CA ASP A 621 -28.57 28.78 12.82
C ASP A 621 -28.62 27.40 12.14
N GLY A 622 -28.23 26.34 12.84
CA GLY A 622 -28.10 24.99 12.30
C GLY A 622 -29.29 24.08 12.59
N LEU A 623 -30.09 24.33 13.63
CA LEU A 623 -31.24 23.51 13.95
C LEU A 623 -32.53 24.10 13.36
N ASN A 624 -33.33 23.27 12.69
CA ASN A 624 -34.64 23.62 12.14
C ASN A 624 -35.78 22.90 12.88
N SER A 625 -37.04 23.26 12.57
CA SER A 625 -38.22 22.72 13.23
C SER A 625 -38.38 21.20 13.09
N ALA A 626 -38.03 20.61 11.95
CA ALA A 626 -38.12 19.15 11.76
C ALA A 626 -37.08 18.41 12.61
N GLN A 627 -35.87 18.95 12.71
CA GLN A 627 -34.81 18.41 13.56
C GLN A 627 -35.12 18.58 15.05
N ALA A 628 -35.71 19.70 15.45
CA ALA A 628 -36.15 19.96 16.81
C ALA A 628 -37.21 18.93 17.26
N ALA A 629 -38.14 18.56 16.38
CA ALA A 629 -39.12 17.49 16.64
C ALA A 629 -38.48 16.09 16.74
N GLY A 630 -37.27 15.92 16.19
CA GLY A 630 -36.47 14.69 16.32
C GLY A 630 -35.66 14.59 17.61
N LEU A 631 -35.57 15.68 18.40
CA LEU A 631 -34.90 15.64 19.69
C LEU A 631 -35.67 14.74 20.66
N THR A 632 -34.92 13.94 21.40
CA THR A 632 -35.44 13.22 22.56
C THR A 632 -35.58 14.16 23.74
N THR A 633 -36.57 13.92 24.58
CA THR A 633 -36.79 14.70 25.81
C THR A 633 -35.56 14.69 26.74
N ALA A 634 -34.76 13.62 26.73
CA ALA A 634 -33.50 13.57 27.46
C ALA A 634 -32.41 14.49 26.88
N GLN A 635 -32.35 14.67 25.56
CA GLN A 635 -31.46 15.65 24.92
C GLN A 635 -31.91 17.08 25.27
N VAL A 636 -33.21 17.38 25.24
CA VAL A 636 -33.75 18.70 25.62
C VAL A 636 -33.48 19.03 27.09
N ALA A 637 -33.71 18.08 27.99
CA ALA A 637 -33.38 18.23 29.42
C ALA A 637 -31.88 18.47 29.67
N GLY A 638 -31.02 17.98 28.77
CA GLY A 638 -29.56 18.17 28.81
C GLY A 638 -29.07 19.53 28.33
N LEU A 639 -29.91 20.33 27.65
CA LEU A 639 -29.53 21.64 27.15
C LEU A 639 -29.18 22.59 28.30
N THR A 640 -28.14 23.39 28.09
CA THR A 640 -27.79 24.48 29.01
C THR A 640 -28.73 25.66 28.83
N THR A 641 -28.83 26.52 29.84
CA THR A 641 -29.61 27.76 29.80
C THR A 641 -29.23 28.66 28.62
N GLN A 642 -27.93 28.72 28.29
CA GLN A 642 -27.45 29.51 27.15
C GLN A 642 -27.85 28.90 25.81
N GLN A 643 -27.83 27.57 25.70
CA GLN A 643 -28.28 26.86 24.49
C GLN A 643 -29.78 27.02 24.26
N VAL A 644 -30.60 26.90 25.31
CA VAL A 644 -32.07 27.12 25.22
C VAL A 644 -32.37 28.56 24.80
N GLY A 645 -31.71 29.56 25.39
CA GLY A 645 -31.88 30.96 25.01
C GLY A 645 -31.45 31.28 23.57
N ALA A 646 -30.52 30.49 23.00
CA ALA A 646 -30.05 30.67 21.63
C ALA A 646 -30.92 30.00 20.55
N LEU A 647 -31.89 29.16 20.92
CA LEU A 647 -32.75 28.47 19.94
C LEU A 647 -33.57 29.49 19.12
N SER A 648 -33.77 29.23 17.83
CA SER A 648 -34.68 30.08 17.05
C SER A 648 -36.14 29.92 17.52
N THR A 649 -36.98 30.91 17.25
CA THR A 649 -38.42 30.82 17.58
C THR A 649 -39.10 29.64 16.91
N ALA A 650 -38.70 29.31 15.66
CA ALA A 650 -39.19 28.16 14.93
C ALA A 650 -38.79 26.81 15.55
N VAL A 651 -37.61 26.74 16.19
CA VAL A 651 -37.17 25.56 16.94
C VAL A 651 -37.94 25.44 18.25
N VAL A 652 -38.11 26.53 19.00
CA VAL A 652 -38.87 26.53 20.27
C VAL A 652 -40.33 26.12 20.02
N ALA A 653 -40.95 26.65 18.98
CA ALA A 653 -42.32 26.28 18.58
C ALA A 653 -42.46 24.80 18.21
N ALA A 654 -41.39 24.17 17.72
CA ALA A 654 -41.42 22.77 17.28
C ALA A 654 -41.14 21.74 18.38
N LEU A 655 -40.70 22.17 19.58
CA LEU A 655 -40.53 21.27 20.73
C LEU A 655 -41.88 20.65 21.14
N ASN A 656 -41.91 19.39 21.55
CA ASN A 656 -43.18 18.82 22.03
C ASN A 656 -43.48 19.28 23.48
N THR A 657 -44.67 18.98 23.98
CA THR A 657 -45.09 19.37 25.34
C THR A 657 -44.25 18.73 26.43
N ALA A 658 -43.76 17.50 26.25
CA ALA A 658 -42.87 16.84 27.20
C ALA A 658 -41.48 17.51 27.24
N ASP A 659 -40.99 17.99 26.10
CA ASP A 659 -39.73 18.72 26.00
C ASP A 659 -39.79 20.07 26.74
N ILE A 660 -40.92 20.78 26.64
CA ILE A 660 -41.15 22.01 27.40
C ILE A 660 -41.18 21.73 28.90
N ALA A 661 -41.88 20.68 29.34
CA ALA A 661 -42.02 20.33 30.75
C ALA A 661 -40.68 19.98 31.45
N VAL A 662 -39.66 19.53 30.70
CA VAL A 662 -38.34 19.20 31.26
C VAL A 662 -37.34 20.37 31.27
N LEU A 663 -37.68 21.53 30.70
CA LEU A 663 -36.81 22.70 30.74
C LEU A 663 -36.62 23.21 32.17
N ARG A 664 -35.38 23.59 32.53
CA ARG A 664 -35.13 24.16 33.85
C ARG A 664 -35.76 25.56 33.94
N THR A 665 -36.19 25.97 35.13
CA THR A 665 -36.81 27.28 35.37
C THR A 665 -35.92 28.46 34.95
N ASN A 666 -34.59 28.33 35.13
CA ASN A 666 -33.64 29.32 34.66
C ASN A 666 -33.53 29.37 33.12
N ALA A 667 -33.74 28.25 32.42
CA ALA A 667 -33.82 28.21 30.96
C ALA A 667 -35.10 28.90 30.46
N ILE A 668 -36.24 28.69 31.12
CA ILE A 668 -37.49 29.41 30.82
C ILE A 668 -37.28 30.92 30.99
N SER A 669 -36.67 31.36 32.09
CA SER A 669 -36.41 32.80 32.30
C SER A 669 -35.40 33.41 31.31
N ALA A 670 -34.61 32.58 30.62
CA ALA A 670 -33.62 33.01 29.64
C ALA A 670 -34.18 33.10 28.21
N LEU A 671 -35.40 32.59 27.96
CA LEU A 671 -36.07 32.74 26.68
C LEU A 671 -36.44 34.21 26.45
N SER A 672 -36.25 34.69 25.23
CA SER A 672 -36.75 35.98 24.77
C SER A 672 -38.28 36.00 24.74
N SER A 673 -38.86 37.21 24.73
CA SER A 673 -40.31 37.38 24.55
C SER A 673 -40.80 36.74 23.26
N ALA A 674 -40.04 36.84 22.16
CA ALA A 674 -40.41 36.23 20.89
C ALA A 674 -40.41 34.70 20.93
N GLN A 675 -39.49 34.07 21.68
CA GLN A 675 -39.48 32.60 21.84
C GLN A 675 -40.65 32.11 22.71
N ILE A 676 -40.99 32.86 23.77
CA ILE A 676 -42.14 32.54 24.63
C ILE A 676 -43.46 32.73 23.87
N ASP A 677 -43.58 33.78 23.07
CA ASP A 677 -44.76 34.03 22.23
C ASP A 677 -44.91 32.99 21.09
N ALA A 678 -43.79 32.41 20.63
CA ALA A 678 -43.82 31.33 19.64
C ALA A 678 -44.34 29.99 20.18
N LEU A 679 -44.56 29.86 21.50
CA LEU A 679 -45.15 28.66 22.08
C LEU A 679 -46.62 28.53 21.68
N SER A 680 -47.02 27.33 21.27
CA SER A 680 -48.42 26.96 21.15
C SER A 680 -49.11 26.93 22.51
N THR A 681 -50.43 27.07 22.50
CA THR A 681 -51.26 26.99 23.71
C THR A 681 -51.08 25.65 24.44
N ALA A 682 -50.90 24.54 23.73
CA ALA A 682 -50.61 23.24 24.34
C ALA A 682 -49.25 23.19 25.05
N GLN A 683 -48.21 23.83 24.48
CA GLN A 683 -46.90 23.94 25.12
C GLN A 683 -46.94 24.84 26.36
N VAL A 684 -47.76 25.89 26.35
CA VAL A 684 -47.97 26.79 27.50
C VAL A 684 -48.67 26.04 28.63
N VAL A 685 -49.71 25.27 28.34
CA VAL A 685 -50.38 24.38 29.30
C VAL A 685 -49.42 23.32 29.85
N ALA A 686 -48.42 22.89 29.07
CA ALA A 686 -47.44 21.91 29.51
C ALA A 686 -46.36 22.49 30.44
N LEU A 687 -46.33 23.81 30.66
CA LEU A 687 -45.44 24.40 31.67
C LEU A 687 -45.82 23.87 33.04
N THR A 688 -44.80 23.51 33.82
CA THR A 688 -44.99 23.30 35.24
C THR A 688 -45.23 24.64 35.94
N THR A 689 -45.95 24.62 37.05
CA THR A 689 -46.18 25.82 37.85
C THR A 689 -44.89 26.53 38.30
N ALA A 690 -43.80 25.77 38.51
CA ALA A 690 -42.49 26.35 38.79
C ALA A 690 -41.87 27.08 37.58
N GLN A 691 -42.07 26.57 36.37
CA GLN A 691 -41.64 27.20 35.12
C GLN A 691 -42.46 28.44 34.81
N ALA A 692 -43.79 28.38 34.97
CA ALA A 692 -44.66 29.55 34.85
C ALA A 692 -44.24 30.65 35.83
N ALA A 693 -43.98 30.31 37.10
CA ALA A 693 -43.49 31.25 38.12
C ALA A 693 -42.11 31.86 37.81
N ALA A 694 -41.35 31.27 36.87
CA ALA A 694 -40.06 31.77 36.43
C ALA A 694 -40.15 32.75 35.25
N LEU A 695 -41.35 32.95 34.66
CA LEU A 695 -41.57 33.95 33.62
C LEU A 695 -41.24 35.36 34.14
N THR A 696 -40.59 36.14 33.29
CA THR A 696 -40.18 37.51 33.59
C THR A 696 -41.23 38.52 33.13
N SER A 697 -41.14 39.75 33.64
CA SER A 697 -42.03 40.85 33.24
C SER A 697 -41.94 41.14 31.74
N THR A 698 -40.76 41.06 31.15
CA THR A 698 -40.56 41.26 29.70
C THR A 698 -41.18 40.14 28.87
N GLN A 699 -41.11 38.89 29.33
CA GLN A 699 -41.70 37.77 28.62
C GLN A 699 -43.24 37.85 28.63
N ILE A 700 -43.84 38.10 29.80
CA ILE A 700 -45.30 38.26 29.90
C ILE A 700 -45.80 39.45 29.08
N ALA A 701 -45.13 40.61 29.14
CA ALA A 701 -45.54 41.77 28.36
C ALA A 701 -45.50 41.54 26.84
N GLY A 702 -44.68 40.58 26.37
CA GLY A 702 -44.56 40.22 24.96
C GLY A 702 -45.55 39.17 24.47
N LEU A 703 -46.38 38.59 25.34
CA LEU A 703 -47.34 37.54 24.96
C LEU A 703 -48.51 38.07 24.13
N THR A 704 -48.94 37.29 23.15
CA THR A 704 -50.28 37.42 22.58
C THR A 704 -51.36 37.05 23.62
N THR A 705 -52.57 37.56 23.41
CA THR A 705 -53.71 37.29 24.31
C THR A 705 -54.10 35.82 24.30
N ASP A 706 -53.98 35.12 23.18
CA ASP A 706 -54.29 33.70 23.05
C ASP A 706 -53.33 32.83 23.88
N VAL A 707 -52.04 33.15 23.83
CA VAL A 707 -51.02 32.46 24.65
C VAL A 707 -51.22 32.76 26.14
N LEU A 708 -51.53 34.01 26.50
CA LEU A 708 -51.85 34.38 27.88
C LEU A 708 -53.09 33.63 28.40
N GLN A 709 -54.13 33.50 27.58
CA GLN A 709 -55.35 32.77 27.92
C GLN A 709 -55.12 31.26 28.09
N ALA A 710 -54.08 30.70 27.49
CA ALA A 710 -53.74 29.30 27.67
C ALA A 710 -53.12 28.98 29.04
N LEU A 711 -52.65 29.98 29.81
CA LEU A 711 -52.11 29.73 31.14
C LEU A 711 -53.16 29.17 32.09
N GLU A 712 -52.82 28.09 32.79
CA GLU A 712 -53.71 27.54 33.80
C GLU A 712 -53.86 28.49 34.99
N THR A 713 -55.01 28.43 35.67
CA THR A 713 -55.25 29.27 36.86
C THR A 713 -54.21 29.07 37.96
N THR A 714 -53.70 27.85 38.13
CA THR A 714 -52.63 27.54 39.10
C THR A 714 -51.32 28.25 38.73
N ASP A 715 -51.00 28.29 37.44
CA ASP A 715 -49.78 28.91 36.92
C ASP A 715 -49.86 30.43 36.99
N LEU A 716 -51.00 31.00 36.62
CA LEU A 716 -51.26 32.43 36.73
C LEU A 716 -51.16 32.91 38.19
N ARG A 717 -51.65 32.11 39.15
CA ARG A 717 -51.51 32.36 40.59
C ARG A 717 -50.08 32.28 41.10
N ALA A 718 -49.23 31.48 40.44
CA ALA A 718 -47.82 31.34 40.80
C ALA A 718 -46.93 32.46 40.24
N LEU A 719 -47.44 33.28 39.31
CA LEU A 719 -46.71 34.44 38.79
C LEU A 719 -46.42 35.46 39.88
N ARG A 720 -45.21 36.02 39.84
CA ARG A 720 -44.78 37.07 40.76
C ARG A 720 -45.59 38.35 40.51
N THR A 721 -45.77 39.15 41.56
CA THR A 721 -46.55 40.39 41.47
C THR A 721 -45.97 41.38 40.46
N ASN A 722 -44.64 41.50 40.36
CA ASN A 722 -43.99 42.35 39.35
C ASN A 722 -44.22 41.87 37.89
N VAL A 723 -44.60 40.61 37.70
CA VAL A 723 -44.91 40.02 36.40
C VAL A 723 -46.37 40.31 36.03
N ILE A 724 -47.30 40.19 36.99
CA ILE A 724 -48.71 40.62 36.81
C ILE A 724 -48.78 42.11 36.49
N ALA A 725 -48.02 42.94 37.20
CA ALA A 725 -47.95 44.38 36.94
C ALA A 725 -47.49 44.73 35.53
N ALA A 726 -46.75 43.84 34.86
CA ALA A 726 -46.20 44.06 33.53
C ALA A 726 -47.16 43.69 32.38
N LEU A 727 -48.37 43.18 32.67
CA LEU A 727 -49.39 42.93 31.66
C LEU A 727 -49.72 44.22 30.91
N THR A 728 -49.93 44.15 29.60
CA THR A 728 -50.48 45.29 28.86
C THR A 728 -51.97 45.46 29.17
N THR A 729 -52.55 46.63 28.87
CA THR A 729 -54.00 46.85 29.00
C THR A 729 -54.83 45.90 28.12
N GLN A 730 -54.30 45.48 26.97
CA GLN A 730 -54.94 44.48 26.12
C GLN A 730 -54.90 43.08 26.74
N GLN A 731 -53.75 42.69 27.29
CA GLN A 731 -53.57 41.42 27.99
C GLN A 731 -54.42 41.33 29.27
N ALA A 732 -54.48 42.43 30.02
CA ALA A 732 -55.36 42.62 31.16
C ALA A 732 -56.81 42.30 30.84
N ALA A 733 -57.35 42.94 29.80
CA ALA A 733 -58.73 42.75 29.34
C ALA A 733 -58.98 41.33 28.78
N ALA A 734 -57.94 40.65 28.32
CA ALA A 734 -58.03 39.33 27.71
C ALA A 734 -58.04 38.18 28.72
N LEU A 735 -57.70 38.38 30.00
CA LEU A 735 -57.80 37.30 30.99
C LEU A 735 -59.24 36.77 31.06
N THR A 736 -59.41 35.45 31.04
CA THR A 736 -60.73 34.87 31.24
C THR A 736 -61.25 35.19 32.66
N THR A 737 -62.57 35.20 32.85
CA THR A 737 -63.16 35.48 34.17
C THR A 737 -62.67 34.49 35.24
N GLN A 738 -62.47 33.22 34.88
CA GLN A 738 -61.90 32.21 35.78
C GLN A 738 -60.44 32.49 36.13
N GLN A 739 -59.61 32.86 35.16
CA GLN A 739 -58.21 33.26 35.39
C GLN A 739 -58.13 34.49 36.29
N PHE A 740 -58.93 35.51 35.99
CA PHE A 740 -58.97 36.75 36.74
C PHE A 740 -59.41 36.54 38.20
N ALA A 741 -60.50 35.80 38.43
CA ALA A 741 -60.98 35.45 39.76
C ALA A 741 -59.99 34.58 40.55
N SER A 742 -59.09 33.85 39.87
CA SER A 742 -58.09 33.01 40.53
C SER A 742 -56.94 33.80 41.15
N LEU A 743 -56.66 35.03 40.68
CA LEU A 743 -55.54 35.85 41.13
C LEU A 743 -55.58 36.12 42.63
N THR A 744 -54.43 36.15 43.27
CA THR A 744 -54.34 36.44 44.72
C THR A 744 -54.58 37.91 45.03
N THR A 745 -54.97 38.21 46.27
CA THR A 745 -55.14 39.60 46.73
C THR A 745 -53.86 40.43 46.60
N GLN A 746 -52.67 39.82 46.74
CA GLN A 746 -51.39 40.49 46.51
C GLN A 746 -51.13 40.80 45.03
N GLN A 747 -51.61 39.93 44.12
CA GLN A 747 -51.55 40.19 42.68
C GLN A 747 -52.55 41.28 42.26
N PHE A 748 -53.67 41.49 42.97
CA PHE A 748 -54.58 42.62 42.70
C PHE A 748 -53.99 43.99 43.08
N LYS A 749 -53.11 44.06 44.09
CA LYS A 749 -52.48 45.31 44.55
C LYS A 749 -51.51 45.97 43.58
N VAL A 750 -51.04 45.24 42.57
CA VAL A 750 -49.99 45.71 41.66
C VAL A 750 -50.50 46.11 40.28
N TRP A 751 -51.80 46.02 40.05
CA TRP A 751 -52.43 46.49 38.82
C TRP A 751 -52.35 48.02 38.71
N THR A 752 -52.02 48.51 37.53
CA THR A 752 -52.04 49.94 37.23
C THR A 752 -53.47 50.42 37.02
N THR A 753 -53.70 51.72 37.19
CA THR A 753 -55.01 52.33 36.93
C THR A 753 -55.46 52.16 35.48
N GLU A 754 -54.53 52.22 34.52
CA GLU A 754 -54.81 51.98 33.11
C GLU A 754 -55.26 50.54 32.84
N GLN A 755 -54.60 49.56 33.46
CA GLN A 755 -55.03 48.16 33.34
C GLN A 755 -56.40 47.94 33.98
N ILE A 756 -56.68 48.57 35.13
CA ILE A 756 -58.00 48.51 35.78
C ILE A 756 -59.08 49.06 34.87
N VAL A 757 -58.87 50.23 34.25
CA VAL A 757 -59.83 50.82 33.30
C VAL A 757 -60.06 49.91 32.09
N ALA A 758 -59.04 49.16 31.66
CA ALA A 758 -59.15 48.24 30.54
C ALA A 758 -59.91 46.94 30.85
N MET A 759 -60.11 46.59 32.12
CA MET A 759 -60.82 45.36 32.51
C MET A 759 -62.27 45.35 32.02
N THR A 760 -62.76 44.19 31.61
CA THR A 760 -64.15 44.03 31.19
C THR A 760 -65.09 43.98 32.40
N THR A 761 -66.36 44.34 32.20
CA THR A 761 -67.37 44.21 33.26
C THR A 761 -67.54 42.78 33.74
N ASP A 762 -67.36 41.79 32.87
CA ASP A 762 -67.42 40.37 33.24
C ASP A 762 -66.26 39.96 34.16
N GLN A 763 -65.06 40.52 33.94
CA GLN A 763 -63.92 40.33 34.84
C GLN A 763 -64.21 40.95 36.20
N ILE A 764 -64.74 42.18 36.24
CA ILE A 764 -65.09 42.85 37.50
C ILE A 764 -66.20 42.11 38.25
N HIS A 765 -67.21 41.59 37.54
CA HIS A 765 -68.27 40.78 38.11
C HIS A 765 -67.74 39.47 38.72
N ALA A 766 -66.69 38.89 38.13
CA ALA A 766 -66.04 37.70 38.64
C ALA A 766 -65.09 37.96 39.84
N MET A 767 -64.88 39.23 40.24
CA MET A 767 -64.05 39.55 41.41
C MET A 767 -64.71 39.10 42.71
N THR A 768 -63.89 38.56 43.59
CA THR A 768 -64.29 38.31 44.98
C THR A 768 -64.25 39.60 45.78
N THR A 769 -65.06 39.67 46.83
CA THR A 769 -65.04 40.80 47.77
C THR A 769 -63.65 40.97 48.40
N SER A 770 -62.92 39.88 48.66
CA SER A 770 -61.56 39.97 49.20
C SER A 770 -60.55 40.59 48.21
N GLN A 771 -60.74 40.40 46.90
CA GLN A 771 -59.89 41.03 45.87
C GLN A 771 -60.19 42.52 45.73
N LEU A 772 -61.48 42.91 45.70
CA LEU A 772 -61.89 44.32 45.67
C LEU A 772 -61.28 45.10 46.84
N HIS A 773 -61.44 44.60 48.06
CA HIS A 773 -60.94 45.28 49.27
C HIS A 773 -59.43 45.16 49.48
N ALA A 774 -58.74 44.35 48.66
CA ALA A 774 -57.28 44.32 48.67
C ALA A 774 -56.67 45.45 47.84
N MET A 775 -57.44 46.08 46.94
CA MET A 775 -56.96 47.16 46.07
C MET A 775 -56.64 48.44 46.87
N SER A 776 -55.76 49.26 46.34
CA SER A 776 -55.46 50.58 46.89
C SER A 776 -56.56 51.59 46.54
N THR A 777 -56.63 52.70 47.28
CA THR A 777 -57.56 53.80 47.00
C THR A 777 -57.43 54.32 45.57
N THR A 778 -56.20 54.46 45.06
CA THR A 778 -55.94 54.88 43.68
C THR A 778 -56.49 53.89 42.65
N GLN A 779 -56.40 52.59 42.94
CA GLN A 779 -56.91 51.54 42.06
C GLN A 779 -58.44 51.52 42.04
N THR A 780 -59.09 51.64 43.19
CA THR A 780 -60.56 51.66 43.27
C THR A 780 -61.15 52.94 42.66
N SER A 781 -60.47 54.08 42.80
CA SER A 781 -60.88 55.34 42.15
C SER A 781 -60.72 55.30 40.62
N ALA A 782 -59.96 54.35 40.07
CA ALA A 782 -59.78 54.21 38.63
C ALA A 782 -60.97 53.52 37.94
N PHE A 783 -61.83 52.78 38.67
CA PHE A 783 -62.95 52.07 38.05
C PHE A 783 -63.85 52.98 37.22
N THR A 784 -64.33 52.50 36.09
CA THR A 784 -65.36 53.21 35.31
C THR A 784 -66.74 53.02 35.95
N THR A 785 -67.71 53.87 35.59
CA THR A 785 -69.10 53.73 36.05
C THR A 785 -69.67 52.34 35.70
N ALA A 786 -69.36 51.82 34.51
CA ALA A 786 -69.80 50.49 34.09
C ALA A 786 -69.16 49.36 34.91
N GLN A 787 -67.89 49.51 35.30
CA GLN A 787 -67.19 48.53 36.15
C GLN A 787 -67.76 48.52 37.57
N ILE A 788 -68.05 49.69 38.15
CA ILE A 788 -68.68 49.79 39.47
C ILE A 788 -70.05 49.10 39.47
N ALA A 789 -70.87 49.33 38.46
CA ALA A 789 -72.18 48.68 38.31
C ALA A 789 -72.09 47.15 38.10
N ALA A 790 -70.92 46.63 37.71
CA ALA A 790 -70.71 45.20 37.51
C ALA A 790 -70.27 44.46 38.79
N LEU A 791 -69.96 45.17 39.88
CA LEU A 791 -69.51 44.57 41.14
C LEU A 791 -70.59 43.68 41.77
N SER A 792 -70.24 42.45 42.10
CA SER A 792 -71.17 41.43 42.64
C SER A 792 -71.40 41.52 44.16
N ALA A 793 -70.96 42.61 44.79
CA ALA A 793 -71.04 42.77 46.23
C ALA A 793 -72.29 43.55 46.64
N THR A 794 -72.93 43.09 47.72
CA THR A 794 -74.09 43.78 48.29
C THR A 794 -73.65 45.01 49.05
N THR A 795 -74.29 46.12 48.75
CA THR A 795 -74.01 47.43 49.35
C THR A 795 -75.18 47.89 50.19
N PRO A 796 -74.93 48.72 51.21
CA PRO A 796 -75.93 49.65 51.71
C PRO A 796 -75.59 51.12 51.42
N MET A 797 -76.62 51.97 51.52
CA MET A 797 -76.54 53.42 51.40
C MET A 797 -76.18 54.04 52.75
N VAL A 798 -75.11 54.84 52.76
CA VAL A 798 -74.61 55.54 53.95
C VAL A 798 -74.75 57.04 53.78
N LEU A 799 -75.33 57.71 54.77
CA LEU A 799 -75.46 59.16 54.87
C LEU A 799 -74.34 59.72 55.75
N ASP A 800 -73.61 60.69 55.22
CA ASP A 800 -72.70 61.54 55.99
C ASP A 800 -73.54 62.54 56.81
N LEU A 801 -73.64 62.34 58.12
CA LEU A 801 -74.53 63.16 58.97
C LEU A 801 -73.81 64.35 59.61
N ASP A 802 -72.47 64.34 59.66
CA ASP A 802 -71.68 65.39 60.30
C ASP A 802 -70.98 66.34 59.29
N GLY A 803 -71.09 66.04 57.99
CA GLY A 803 -70.62 66.85 56.87
C GLY A 803 -69.12 66.73 56.59
N ASN A 804 -68.46 65.68 57.09
CA ASN A 804 -67.01 65.47 56.92
C ASN A 804 -66.64 64.49 55.80
N GLY A 805 -67.65 63.97 55.08
CA GLY A 805 -67.55 62.85 54.14
C GLY A 805 -67.98 61.53 54.78
N ILE A 806 -68.19 60.50 53.97
CA ILE A 806 -68.60 59.19 54.49
C ILE A 806 -67.45 58.56 55.29
N ASP A 807 -67.66 58.36 56.59
CA ASP A 807 -66.79 57.61 57.48
C ASP A 807 -67.26 56.17 57.64
N THR A 808 -66.31 55.26 57.67
CA THR A 808 -66.59 53.83 57.83
C THR A 808 -65.57 53.23 58.77
N ILE A 809 -65.93 52.18 59.50
CA ILE A 809 -65.00 51.39 60.29
C ILE A 809 -64.61 50.11 59.54
N SER A 810 -63.37 49.69 59.74
CA SER A 810 -62.88 48.49 59.09
C SER A 810 -63.54 47.24 59.67
N LYS A 811 -63.56 46.16 58.90
CA LYS A 811 -64.03 44.84 59.36
C LYS A 811 -63.36 44.37 60.66
N SER A 812 -62.13 44.81 60.96
CA SER A 812 -61.46 44.43 62.22
C SER A 812 -62.11 45.04 63.47
N ALA A 813 -63.05 45.97 63.31
CA ALA A 813 -63.92 46.42 64.39
C ALA A 813 -64.84 45.31 64.92
N GLY A 814 -65.05 44.23 64.15
CA GLY A 814 -65.71 43.01 64.61
C GLY A 814 -67.23 42.98 64.40
N VAL A 815 -67.79 43.93 63.63
CA VAL A 815 -69.22 44.01 63.33
C VAL A 815 -69.69 42.79 62.54
N ALA A 816 -70.83 42.21 62.92
CA ALA A 816 -71.43 41.07 62.25
C ALA A 816 -72.89 41.32 61.90
N PHE A 817 -73.19 41.41 60.60
CA PHE A 817 -74.53 41.71 60.08
C PHE A 817 -74.87 40.79 58.90
N ASP A 818 -76.17 40.49 58.73
CA ASP A 818 -76.65 39.70 57.59
C ASP A 818 -76.94 40.60 56.40
N LEU A 819 -75.89 41.09 55.72
CA LEU A 819 -76.05 41.98 54.55
C LEU A 819 -76.87 41.36 53.41
N LEU A 820 -76.97 40.02 53.34
CA LEU A 820 -77.65 39.33 52.24
C LEU A 820 -79.11 38.98 52.54
N GLY A 821 -79.54 39.10 53.80
CA GLY A 821 -80.88 38.71 54.22
C GLY A 821 -81.15 37.21 54.07
N ASN A 822 -80.13 36.38 54.29
CA ASN A 822 -80.22 34.92 54.13
C ASN A 822 -80.18 34.14 55.45
N GLY A 823 -80.21 34.85 56.59
CA GLY A 823 -80.11 34.32 57.94
C GLY A 823 -78.68 34.13 58.45
N THR A 824 -77.64 34.48 57.67
CA THR A 824 -76.24 34.29 58.05
C THR A 824 -75.53 35.62 58.22
N LYS A 825 -75.23 35.99 59.47
CA LYS A 825 -74.38 37.16 59.75
C LYS A 825 -72.94 36.91 59.30
N VAL A 826 -72.38 37.86 58.57
CA VAL A 826 -70.97 37.86 58.16
C VAL A 826 -70.21 38.96 58.87
N SER A 827 -68.92 38.73 59.18
CA SER A 827 -68.07 39.82 59.64
C SER A 827 -67.87 40.81 58.49
N THR A 828 -68.23 42.07 58.74
CA THR A 828 -68.31 43.12 57.74
C THR A 828 -67.59 44.38 58.24
N GLY A 829 -67.06 45.19 57.31
CA GLY A 829 -66.87 46.60 57.58
C GLY A 829 -68.21 47.29 57.78
N TRP A 830 -68.21 48.48 58.36
CA TRP A 830 -69.44 49.10 58.83
C TRP A 830 -69.40 50.62 58.71
N VAL A 831 -70.55 51.26 58.85
CA VAL A 831 -70.65 52.72 58.91
C VAL A 831 -69.95 53.24 60.19
N GLY A 832 -69.32 54.42 60.12
CA GLY A 832 -68.76 55.08 61.30
C GLY A 832 -69.87 55.55 62.25
N GLY A 833 -69.60 55.63 63.56
CA GLY A 833 -70.64 55.94 64.56
C GLY A 833 -71.26 57.35 64.47
N ASN A 834 -70.74 58.22 63.60
CA ASN A 834 -71.30 59.54 63.34
C ASN A 834 -72.12 59.60 62.04
N ASP A 835 -72.13 58.53 61.25
CA ASP A 835 -72.87 58.41 59.98
C ASP A 835 -74.02 57.41 60.12
N GLY A 836 -74.94 57.43 59.16
CA GLY A 836 -76.17 56.63 59.23
C GLY A 836 -76.38 55.73 58.02
N LEU A 837 -76.89 54.52 58.23
CA LEU A 837 -77.38 53.65 57.15
C LEU A 837 -78.82 54.04 56.78
N LEU A 838 -79.11 54.18 55.50
CA LEU A 838 -80.48 54.37 55.04
C LEU A 838 -81.22 53.03 55.07
N ALA A 839 -82.36 53.01 55.78
CA ALA A 839 -83.14 51.80 55.97
C ALA A 839 -84.64 52.05 55.74
N LEU A 840 -85.35 50.98 55.42
CA LEU A 840 -86.81 50.90 55.44
C LEU A 840 -87.16 49.60 56.17
N ASP A 841 -87.86 49.74 57.28
CA ASP A 841 -88.44 48.60 57.99
C ASP A 841 -89.57 48.02 57.12
N ARG A 842 -89.22 47.01 56.32
CA ARG A 842 -90.11 46.41 55.33
C ARG A 842 -91.05 45.39 55.96
N ASN A 843 -90.71 44.86 57.13
CA ASN A 843 -91.49 43.84 57.81
C ASN A 843 -92.41 44.43 58.92
N GLY A 844 -92.14 45.66 59.36
CA GLY A 844 -92.92 46.43 60.32
C GLY A 844 -92.66 46.08 61.79
N ASP A 845 -91.54 45.45 62.14
CA ASP A 845 -91.18 45.04 63.50
C ASP A 845 -90.40 46.11 64.30
N GLY A 846 -90.00 47.20 63.65
CA GLY A 846 -89.28 48.32 64.23
C GLY A 846 -87.77 48.10 64.44
N ILE A 847 -87.18 47.05 63.87
CA ILE A 847 -85.77 46.68 64.04
C ILE A 847 -85.16 46.37 62.66
N ILE A 848 -84.03 46.99 62.33
CA ILE A 848 -83.30 46.66 61.08
C ILE A 848 -82.39 45.48 61.37
N ASN A 849 -82.82 44.28 60.98
CA ASN A 849 -82.16 43.04 61.41
C ASN A 849 -81.39 42.32 60.29
N ASP A 850 -81.64 42.69 59.03
CA ASP A 850 -80.91 42.18 57.88
C ASP A 850 -80.81 43.19 56.71
N GLY A 851 -80.00 42.84 55.71
CA GLY A 851 -79.71 43.70 54.56
C GLY A 851 -80.85 43.83 53.56
N THR A 852 -81.94 43.04 53.68
CA THR A 852 -83.15 43.29 52.89
C THR A 852 -83.92 44.51 53.36
N GLU A 853 -83.59 45.08 54.52
CA GLU A 853 -84.20 46.29 55.10
C GLU A 853 -83.32 47.53 54.94
N LEU A 854 -82.05 47.34 54.57
CA LEU A 854 -81.18 48.43 54.14
C LEU A 854 -81.47 48.81 52.69
N PHE A 855 -81.25 50.07 52.32
CA PHE A 855 -81.19 50.47 50.91
C PHE A 855 -79.83 50.18 50.34
N GLY A 856 -79.78 49.61 49.15
CA GLY A 856 -78.54 49.29 48.45
C GLY A 856 -78.80 48.27 47.34
N SER A 857 -77.75 47.63 46.82
CA SER A 857 -77.92 46.56 45.81
C SER A 857 -78.61 45.30 46.35
N GLY A 858 -78.71 45.18 47.69
CA GLY A 858 -79.47 44.13 48.36
C GLY A 858 -80.99 44.30 48.29
N THR A 859 -81.49 45.49 47.95
CA THR A 859 -82.93 45.77 47.85
C THR A 859 -83.57 44.97 46.73
N THR A 860 -84.71 44.34 47.01
CA THR A 860 -85.58 43.74 45.97
C THR A 860 -86.50 44.82 45.41
N LEU A 861 -86.42 45.04 44.10
CA LEU A 861 -87.26 45.95 43.33
C LEU A 861 -88.69 45.39 43.17
N ALA A 862 -89.64 46.23 42.78
CA ALA A 862 -91.04 45.86 42.59
C ALA A 862 -91.26 44.78 41.51
N ASP A 863 -90.33 44.66 40.57
CA ASP A 863 -90.32 43.61 39.54
C ASP A 863 -89.76 42.26 40.02
N GLY A 864 -89.30 42.19 41.27
CA GLY A 864 -88.73 41.00 41.90
C GLY A 864 -87.23 40.80 41.65
N THR A 865 -86.58 41.69 40.89
CA THR A 865 -85.12 41.68 40.70
C THR A 865 -84.41 42.43 41.83
N LYS A 866 -83.09 42.26 41.97
CA LYS A 866 -82.28 43.05 42.91
C LYS A 866 -81.86 44.36 42.26
N ALA A 867 -81.79 45.43 43.05
CA ALA A 867 -81.31 46.72 42.58
C ALA A 867 -79.85 46.64 42.12
N VAL A 868 -79.52 47.34 41.03
CA VAL A 868 -78.15 47.42 40.52
C VAL A 868 -77.22 48.24 41.44
N ASP A 869 -77.78 49.23 42.12
CA ASP A 869 -77.13 50.09 43.11
C ASP A 869 -78.19 50.64 44.07
N GLY A 870 -77.76 51.27 45.17
CA GLY A 870 -78.70 51.81 46.14
C GLY A 870 -79.52 53.01 45.65
N TYR A 871 -79.06 53.75 44.65
CA TYR A 871 -79.85 54.82 44.03
C TYR A 871 -80.99 54.25 43.18
N ALA A 872 -80.79 53.11 42.51
CA ALA A 872 -81.82 52.39 41.78
C ALA A 872 -82.91 51.88 42.73
N ALA A 873 -82.51 51.38 43.90
CA ALA A 873 -83.45 50.98 44.94
C ALA A 873 -84.31 52.16 45.42
N MET A 874 -83.71 53.35 45.57
CA MET A 874 -84.43 54.55 46.00
C MET A 874 -85.34 55.14 44.91
N ARG A 875 -84.98 55.03 43.62
CA ARG A 875 -85.80 55.51 42.50
C ARG A 875 -87.18 54.86 42.40
N GLU A 876 -87.40 53.68 42.98
CA GLU A 876 -88.75 53.09 43.05
C GLU A 876 -89.69 53.83 43.99
N LEU A 877 -89.13 54.59 44.93
CA LEU A 877 -89.87 55.33 45.93
C LEU A 877 -90.16 56.77 45.50
N ASP A 878 -89.52 57.23 44.42
CA ASP A 878 -89.81 58.48 43.73
C ASP A 878 -91.13 58.34 42.97
N SER A 879 -92.19 58.85 43.59
CA SER A 879 -93.56 58.73 43.10
C SER A 879 -93.91 59.77 42.04
N ASN A 880 -93.13 60.85 41.92
CA ASN A 880 -93.37 61.95 41.00
C ASN A 880 -92.42 61.94 39.79
N GLY A 881 -91.33 61.17 39.84
CA GLY A 881 -90.35 60.93 38.79
C GLY A 881 -89.40 62.11 38.55
N ASP A 882 -89.18 62.99 39.53
CA ASP A 882 -88.30 64.16 39.40
C ASP A 882 -86.82 63.86 39.68
N GLY A 883 -86.50 62.63 40.09
CA GLY A 883 -85.15 62.18 40.40
C GLY A 883 -84.67 62.55 41.80
N VAL A 884 -85.57 62.99 42.68
CA VAL A 884 -85.29 63.38 44.06
C VAL A 884 -86.31 62.73 44.99
N LEU A 885 -85.86 62.00 45.99
CA LEU A 885 -86.74 61.56 47.08
C LEU A 885 -86.96 62.72 48.05
N SER A 886 -88.20 63.17 48.23
CA SER A 886 -88.54 64.30 49.10
C SER A 886 -89.85 64.12 49.86
N THR A 887 -90.27 65.10 50.65
CA THR A 887 -91.58 65.07 51.33
C THR A 887 -92.79 65.00 50.39
N ASP A 888 -92.59 65.26 49.10
CA ASP A 888 -93.63 65.09 48.08
C ASP A 888 -93.85 63.62 47.70
N ASP A 889 -92.94 62.72 48.11
CA ASP A 889 -93.03 61.30 47.88
C ASP A 889 -93.69 60.54 49.02
N LYS A 890 -94.62 59.66 48.67
CA LYS A 890 -95.44 58.93 49.65
C LYS A 890 -94.61 58.11 50.64
N ALA A 891 -93.51 57.52 50.17
CA ALA A 891 -92.66 56.62 50.97
C ALA A 891 -91.57 57.36 51.77
N PHE A 892 -91.37 58.67 51.56
CA PHE A 892 -90.27 59.42 52.19
C PHE A 892 -90.37 59.45 53.72
N GLY A 893 -91.59 59.58 54.25
CA GLY A 893 -91.83 59.55 55.70
C GLY A 893 -91.60 58.16 56.35
N ASP A 894 -91.56 57.10 55.56
CA ASP A 894 -91.36 55.73 56.03
C ASP A 894 -89.87 55.36 56.11
N LEU A 895 -89.01 56.11 55.43
CA LEU A 895 -87.56 55.95 55.49
C LEU A 895 -87.02 56.22 56.91
N ARG A 896 -85.98 55.49 57.26
CA ARG A 896 -85.28 55.61 58.54
C ARG A 896 -83.78 55.78 58.31
N VAL A 897 -83.13 56.46 59.24
CA VAL A 897 -81.68 56.49 59.36
C VAL A 897 -81.31 55.63 60.56
N TRP A 898 -80.44 54.65 60.35
CA TRP A 898 -79.88 53.84 61.44
C TRP A 898 -78.47 54.32 61.75
N VAL A 899 -78.31 54.99 62.89
CA VAL A 899 -77.03 55.44 63.42
C VAL A 899 -76.57 54.46 64.50
N ASP A 900 -75.77 53.48 64.09
CA ASP A 900 -75.14 52.52 65.00
C ASP A 900 -73.91 53.15 65.65
N GLY A 901 -74.15 53.97 66.69
CA GLY A 901 -73.10 54.76 67.33
C GLY A 901 -72.05 53.91 68.07
N ASN A 902 -72.39 52.66 68.42
CA ASN A 902 -71.49 51.75 69.10
C ASN A 902 -70.80 50.74 68.14
N GLY A 903 -71.31 50.61 66.92
CA GLY A 903 -70.77 49.78 65.85
C GLY A 903 -70.95 48.27 66.08
N ASP A 904 -72.00 47.82 66.74
CA ASP A 904 -72.22 46.40 67.05
C ASP A 904 -73.13 45.66 66.05
N GLY A 905 -73.72 46.37 65.09
CA GLY A 905 -74.54 45.83 64.02
C GLY A 905 -75.89 45.29 64.50
N VAL A 906 -76.40 45.78 65.63
CA VAL A 906 -77.71 45.42 66.18
C VAL A 906 -78.52 46.70 66.42
N THR A 907 -79.68 46.85 65.79
CA THR A 907 -80.53 48.02 66.09
C THR A 907 -80.99 48.01 67.55
N GLN A 908 -80.60 49.03 68.33
CA GLN A 908 -81.18 49.27 69.66
C GLN A 908 -82.11 50.49 69.69
N ALA A 909 -82.85 50.64 70.79
CA ALA A 909 -83.80 51.72 70.98
C ALA A 909 -83.09 53.09 70.98
N GLY A 910 -83.49 53.97 70.05
CA GLY A 910 -82.92 55.31 69.88
C GLY A 910 -81.91 55.43 68.74
N GLU A 911 -81.48 54.31 68.13
CA GLU A 911 -80.56 54.33 67.00
C GLU A 911 -81.26 54.42 65.63
N LEU A 912 -82.52 53.99 65.56
CA LEU A 912 -83.34 54.08 64.36
C LEU A 912 -84.24 55.32 64.45
N THR A 913 -83.90 56.34 63.68
CA THR A 913 -84.56 57.66 63.67
C THR A 913 -85.22 57.92 62.32
N SER A 914 -86.12 58.90 62.25
CA SER A 914 -86.70 59.34 60.98
C SER A 914 -85.77 60.31 60.25
N LEU A 915 -85.93 60.45 58.93
CA LEU A 915 -85.20 61.47 58.15
C LEU A 915 -85.46 62.89 58.72
N ALA A 916 -86.67 63.16 59.20
CA ALA A 916 -87.04 64.43 59.80
C ALA A 916 -86.27 64.73 61.10
N ASP A 917 -85.91 63.70 61.89
CA ASP A 917 -85.10 63.88 63.11
C ASP A 917 -83.67 64.35 62.79
N HIS A 918 -83.17 64.03 61.58
CA HIS A 918 -81.90 64.51 61.04
C HIS A 918 -82.07 65.75 60.14
N ASN A 919 -83.25 66.37 60.13
CA ASN A 919 -83.61 67.52 59.28
C ASN A 919 -83.48 67.27 57.77
N ILE A 920 -83.46 66.02 57.32
CA ILE A 920 -83.29 65.65 55.90
C ILE A 920 -84.62 65.92 55.17
N VAL A 921 -84.58 66.76 54.14
CA VAL A 921 -85.78 67.17 53.38
C VAL A 921 -85.79 66.61 51.96
N SER A 922 -84.64 66.28 51.39
CA SER A 922 -84.55 65.64 50.09
C SER A 922 -83.26 64.84 49.89
N ILE A 923 -83.31 63.79 49.06
CA ILE A 923 -82.18 62.95 48.66
C ILE A 923 -82.12 62.91 47.13
N ASP A 924 -81.01 63.34 46.54
CA ASP A 924 -80.78 63.25 45.09
C ASP A 924 -80.49 61.79 44.70
N LEU A 925 -81.25 61.30 43.71
CA LEU A 925 -81.19 59.92 43.25
C LEU A 925 -80.22 59.72 42.09
N ASN A 926 -79.52 60.77 41.67
CA ASN A 926 -78.50 60.73 40.64
C ASN A 926 -77.13 60.44 41.27
N GLY A 927 -76.87 59.16 41.53
CA GLY A 927 -75.55 58.67 41.94
C GLY A 927 -74.52 58.89 40.83
N THR A 928 -73.42 59.57 41.16
CA THR A 928 -72.25 59.69 40.28
C THR A 928 -71.10 58.85 40.84
N LYS A 929 -70.18 58.42 39.97
CA LYS A 929 -69.01 57.65 40.40
C LYS A 929 -68.26 58.40 41.50
N ASP A 930 -68.00 57.73 42.61
CA ASP A 930 -67.13 58.22 43.69
C ASP A 930 -65.76 57.55 43.54
N GLY A 931 -65.69 56.28 43.93
CA GLY A 931 -64.49 55.46 43.82
C GLY A 931 -63.51 55.60 44.99
N THR A 932 -63.84 56.38 46.02
CA THR A 932 -63.03 56.49 47.24
C THR A 932 -63.09 55.20 48.06
N ALA A 933 -62.04 54.94 48.84
CA ALA A 933 -62.03 53.84 49.79
C ALA A 933 -61.53 54.33 51.15
N THR A 934 -62.27 54.00 52.20
CA THR A 934 -62.02 54.40 53.59
C THR A 934 -62.05 53.16 54.47
N ASN A 935 -61.04 53.02 55.35
CA ASN A 935 -60.92 51.89 56.29
C ASN A 935 -61.10 50.47 55.70
N GLY A 936 -60.79 50.31 54.41
CA GLY A 936 -60.92 49.06 53.69
C GLY A 936 -62.31 48.80 53.10
N ASN A 937 -63.23 49.76 53.15
CA ASN A 937 -64.54 49.77 52.48
C ASN A 937 -64.48 50.70 51.25
N PHE A 938 -65.28 50.43 50.23
CA PHE A 938 -65.24 51.13 48.94
C PHE A 938 -66.56 51.87 48.67
N VAL A 939 -66.52 53.17 48.41
CA VAL A 939 -67.69 53.95 48.00
C VAL A 939 -67.78 53.92 46.48
N GLY A 940 -68.79 53.22 45.94
CA GLY A 940 -68.93 53.06 44.50
C GLY A 940 -69.50 54.30 43.82
N ALA A 941 -70.62 54.79 44.34
CA ALA A 941 -71.29 55.98 43.83
C ALA A 941 -71.69 56.89 44.99
N SER A 942 -71.65 58.19 44.75
CA SER A 942 -72.07 59.23 45.69
C SER A 942 -73.01 60.22 45.01
N SER A 943 -73.92 60.78 45.80
CA SER A 943 -74.80 61.88 45.45
C SER A 943 -74.94 62.77 46.69
N SER A 944 -75.98 63.60 46.73
CA SER A 944 -76.20 64.50 47.86
C SER A 944 -77.61 64.40 48.43
N TYR A 945 -77.74 64.70 49.71
CA TYR A 945 -79.02 64.99 50.34
C TYR A 945 -79.00 66.42 50.90
N GLN A 946 -80.18 67.03 51.04
CA GLN A 946 -80.32 68.37 51.61
C GLN A 946 -81.07 68.32 52.93
N THR A 947 -80.62 69.17 53.84
CA THR A 947 -81.27 69.44 55.12
C THR A 947 -82.14 70.69 55.06
N SER A 948 -83.06 70.86 56.01
CA SER A 948 -84.03 71.98 56.03
C SER A 948 -83.41 73.38 56.11
N ASP A 949 -82.12 73.49 56.47
CA ASP A 949 -81.30 74.71 56.49
C ASP A 949 -80.68 75.06 55.12
N GLY A 950 -80.83 74.18 54.12
CA GLY A 950 -80.26 74.31 52.78
C GLY A 950 -78.84 73.76 52.63
N SER A 951 -78.26 73.13 53.66
CA SER A 951 -76.95 72.48 53.58
C SER A 951 -77.03 71.18 52.75
N SER A 952 -75.97 70.88 52.00
CA SER A 952 -75.86 69.68 51.17
C SER A 952 -74.79 68.75 51.75
N HIS A 953 -75.16 67.50 51.96
CA HIS A 953 -74.34 66.45 52.58
C HIS A 953 -74.23 65.25 51.64
N THR A 954 -73.23 64.40 51.85
CA THR A 954 -73.01 63.25 50.98
C THR A 954 -73.87 62.06 51.41
N ILE A 955 -74.44 61.38 50.43
CA ILE A 955 -74.93 60.00 50.59
C ILE A 955 -74.18 59.14 49.59
N GLY A 956 -73.82 57.92 49.95
CA GLY A 956 -73.03 57.06 49.08
C GLY A 956 -73.39 55.58 49.21
N ASP A 957 -73.19 54.88 48.10
CA ASP A 957 -73.39 53.45 47.98
C ASP A 957 -72.10 52.71 48.33
N VAL A 958 -72.08 52.05 49.48
CA VAL A 958 -70.84 51.57 50.10
C VAL A 958 -70.73 50.05 50.01
N TYR A 959 -69.63 49.59 49.42
CA TYR A 959 -69.19 48.21 49.41
C TYR A 959 -68.40 47.93 50.68
N PHE A 960 -69.02 47.26 51.65
CA PHE A 960 -68.35 46.88 52.89
C PHE A 960 -67.47 45.65 52.72
N ALA A 961 -66.32 45.66 53.41
CA ALA A 961 -65.40 44.53 53.44
C ALA A 961 -65.99 43.35 54.22
N THR A 962 -66.39 42.28 53.52
CA THR A 962 -66.97 41.09 54.17
C THR A 962 -65.97 39.92 54.29
N SER A 963 -66.26 38.97 55.18
CA SER A 963 -65.62 37.65 55.18
C SER A 963 -66.66 36.55 55.30
N PRO A 964 -66.87 35.73 54.25
CA PRO A 964 -67.76 34.58 54.36
C PRO A 964 -67.16 33.58 55.35
N LEU A 965 -68.00 32.88 56.12
CA LEU A 965 -67.58 31.87 57.11
C LEU A 965 -66.66 30.77 56.52
N GLN A 966 -66.74 30.48 55.22
CA GLN A 966 -65.84 29.55 54.50
C GLN A 966 -64.36 30.00 54.47
N SER A 967 -64.09 31.31 54.59
CA SER A 967 -62.73 31.85 54.66
C SER A 967 -62.01 31.48 55.97
N GLY A 968 -62.74 31.33 57.08
CA GLY A 968 -62.20 30.86 58.36
C GLY A 968 -61.80 29.37 58.33
N VAL A 969 -62.53 28.54 57.59
CA VAL A 969 -62.22 27.11 57.44
C VAL A 969 -61.01 26.91 56.52
N SER A 970 -60.93 27.67 55.43
CA SER A 970 -59.81 27.63 54.48
C SER A 970 -58.51 28.16 55.08
N SER A 971 -58.55 29.25 55.85
CA SER A 971 -57.41 29.77 56.61
C SER A 971 -56.99 28.86 57.77
N LEU A 972 -57.93 28.13 58.40
CA LEU A 972 -57.58 27.06 59.35
C LEU A 972 -56.87 25.88 58.65
N THR A 973 -57.33 25.44 57.47
CA THR A 973 -56.58 24.43 56.66
C THR A 973 -55.24 24.93 56.16
N GLN A 974 -55.11 26.21 55.78
CA GLN A 974 -53.83 26.80 55.38
C GLN A 974 -52.88 26.98 56.57
N ALA A 975 -53.39 27.34 57.75
CA ALA A 975 -52.62 27.40 58.99
C ALA A 975 -52.20 26.00 59.48
N MET A 976 -53.04 24.98 59.30
CA MET A 976 -52.67 23.58 59.56
C MET A 976 -51.64 23.04 58.55
N ALA A 977 -51.74 23.45 57.28
CA ALA A 977 -50.76 23.10 56.25
C ALA A 977 -49.41 23.83 56.45
N SER A 978 -49.42 25.08 56.92
CA SER A 978 -48.21 25.85 57.21
C SER A 978 -47.56 25.50 58.55
N PHE A 979 -48.33 25.05 59.56
CA PHE A 979 -47.77 24.50 60.80
C PHE A 979 -46.95 23.23 60.58
N ASN A 980 -47.22 22.49 59.49
CA ASN A 980 -46.40 21.35 59.07
C ASN A 980 -45.14 21.74 58.27
N ALA A 981 -44.99 23.01 57.88
CA ALA A 981 -43.96 23.45 56.93
C ALA A 981 -42.82 24.29 57.57
N ASP A 982 -42.87 24.58 58.87
CA ASP A 982 -41.89 25.45 59.53
C ASP A 982 -40.84 24.65 60.32
N THR A 983 -39.73 24.30 59.66
CA THR A 983 -38.42 24.06 60.34
C THR A 983 -37.31 24.76 59.54
N PRO A 984 -36.41 25.54 60.19
CA PRO A 984 -35.42 26.34 59.46
C PRO A 984 -34.30 25.47 58.87
N ALA A 985 -33.85 25.89 57.69
CA ALA A 985 -32.78 25.26 56.92
C ALA A 985 -31.41 25.23 57.63
N THR A 986 -30.75 24.06 57.57
CA THR A 986 -29.31 23.97 57.27
C THR A 986 -29.02 22.75 56.38
N SER A 987 -28.51 23.05 55.18
CA SER A 987 -27.67 22.26 54.25
C SER A 987 -27.72 20.73 54.23
N GLY A 988 -28.06 20.19 53.05
CA GLY A 988 -27.40 19.01 52.47
C GLY A 988 -28.24 17.74 52.33
N VAL A 989 -28.31 17.27 51.08
CA VAL A 989 -28.69 15.93 50.55
C VAL A 989 -30.15 15.44 50.61
N ALA A 990 -30.74 15.41 49.41
CA ALA A 990 -31.56 14.37 48.76
C ALA A 990 -32.75 13.70 49.49
N LYS A 991 -33.95 13.92 48.93
CA LYS A 991 -35.11 13.01 48.89
C LYS A 991 -35.98 13.47 47.72
N LEU A 992 -36.07 12.76 46.60
CA LEU A 992 -36.81 11.52 46.32
C LEU A 992 -38.26 11.52 46.87
N ASP A 993 -39.14 11.99 45.98
CA ASP A 993 -40.49 11.52 45.62
C ASP A 993 -41.65 11.66 46.63
N VAL A 994 -42.81 12.14 46.15
CA VAL A 994 -43.97 11.27 45.86
C VAL A 994 -45.10 12.09 45.23
N LEU A 995 -45.41 11.70 43.99
CA LEU A 995 -46.66 11.91 43.26
C LEU A 995 -47.88 11.40 44.03
N GLY A 996 -48.95 12.19 44.02
CA GLY A 996 -50.26 11.79 44.53
C GLY A 996 -50.90 10.68 43.69
N SER A 997 -51.30 9.62 44.40
CA SER A 997 -52.38 8.65 44.18
C SER A 997 -53.13 8.66 42.82
N GLY A 998 -53.37 7.54 42.15
CA GLY A 998 -53.11 6.16 42.53
C GLY A 998 -53.73 5.21 41.51
N GLN A 999 -53.01 4.13 41.21
CA GLN A 999 -53.49 2.77 41.05
C GLN A 999 -52.24 1.86 41.07
N THR A 1000 -52.36 0.73 41.77
CA THR A 1000 -51.53 -0.50 41.68
C THR A 1000 -50.06 -0.49 42.14
N LEU A 1001 -49.80 -0.16 43.42
CA LEU A 1001 -48.53 -0.50 44.10
C LEU A 1001 -48.46 -1.97 44.61
N THR A 1002 -49.51 -2.76 44.45
CA THR A 1002 -49.54 -4.18 44.87
C THR A 1002 -49.07 -5.15 43.78
N ALA A 1003 -48.95 -4.71 42.52
CA ALA A 1003 -48.49 -5.55 41.41
C ALA A 1003 -46.97 -5.48 41.18
N SER A 1004 -46.34 -4.32 41.42
CA SER A 1004 -44.90 -4.12 41.16
C SER A 1004 -43.98 -4.67 42.26
N ALA A 1005 -44.47 -4.80 43.51
CA ALA A 1005 -43.73 -5.45 44.59
C ALA A 1005 -43.72 -7.00 44.47
N GLY A 1006 -44.77 -7.59 43.87
CA GLY A 1006 -44.82 -9.01 43.53
C GLY A 1006 -43.89 -9.36 42.37
N MET A 1007 -43.88 -8.55 41.30
CA MET A 1007 -43.02 -8.79 40.13
C MET A 1007 -41.53 -8.55 40.40
N LEU A 1008 -41.17 -7.62 41.28
CA LEU A 1008 -39.77 -7.41 41.68
C LEU A 1008 -39.26 -8.52 42.62
N ALA A 1009 -40.13 -9.06 43.49
CA ALA A 1009 -39.81 -10.21 44.31
C ALA A 1009 -39.68 -11.51 43.49
N ASP A 1010 -40.46 -11.68 42.42
CA ASP A 1010 -40.33 -12.80 41.48
C ASP A 1010 -39.15 -12.64 40.52
N ALA A 1011 -38.82 -11.41 40.09
CA ALA A 1011 -37.63 -11.12 39.27
C ALA A 1011 -36.32 -11.34 40.06
N MET A 1012 -36.29 -11.03 41.36
CA MET A 1012 -35.13 -11.31 42.22
C MET A 1012 -35.00 -12.80 42.58
N ARG A 1013 -36.12 -13.56 42.65
CA ARG A 1013 -36.08 -15.03 42.79
C ARG A 1013 -35.69 -15.73 41.48
N GLN A 1014 -36.05 -15.19 40.31
CA GLN A 1014 -35.64 -15.72 39.01
C GLN A 1014 -34.19 -15.39 38.65
N PHE A 1015 -33.65 -14.23 39.06
CA PHE A 1015 -32.24 -13.87 38.84
C PHE A 1015 -31.28 -14.73 39.69
N ASN A 1016 -31.73 -15.22 40.85
CA ASN A 1016 -30.92 -16.07 41.74
C ASN A 1016 -31.05 -17.58 41.44
N ALA A 1017 -31.98 -18.00 40.58
CA ALA A 1017 -32.27 -19.41 40.27
C ALA A 1017 -31.73 -19.90 38.90
N THR A 1018 -31.16 -19.02 38.06
CA THR A 1018 -30.67 -19.39 36.71
C THR A 1018 -29.20 -19.07 36.44
N GLY A 1019 -28.44 -18.67 37.46
CA GLY A 1019 -27.02 -18.30 37.32
C GLY A 1019 -26.02 -19.36 37.79
N THR A 1020 -26.00 -20.56 37.19
CA THR A 1020 -24.84 -21.48 37.28
C THR A 1020 -24.48 -22.12 35.95
N SER A 1021 -23.23 -21.85 35.54
CA SER A 1021 -22.27 -22.70 34.82
C SER A 1021 -22.61 -23.24 33.42
N SER A 1022 -21.89 -22.76 32.41
CA SER A 1022 -20.86 -23.58 31.76
C SER A 1022 -19.84 -22.70 31.02
N ALA A 1023 -18.57 -23.06 31.21
CA ALA A 1023 -17.39 -22.50 30.61
C ALA A 1023 -17.17 -22.96 29.15
N ALA A 1024 -16.38 -22.15 28.42
CA ALA A 1024 -15.56 -22.38 27.20
C ALA A 1024 -15.75 -21.17 26.29
N THR A 1025 -14.77 -20.36 25.84
CA THR A 1025 -13.33 -20.54 25.64
C THR A 1025 -12.72 -19.13 25.46
N MET A 1026 -11.47 -18.94 25.95
CA MET A 1026 -10.38 -18.00 25.59
C MET A 1026 -10.64 -16.89 24.53
N SER A 1027 -10.12 -15.66 24.64
CA SER A 1027 -8.71 -15.33 24.90
C SER A 1027 -8.47 -13.88 25.40
N ASP A 1028 -7.62 -13.80 26.41
CA ASP A 1028 -6.50 -12.87 26.64
C ASP A 1028 -6.42 -11.54 25.85
N ALA A 1029 -6.67 -10.43 26.55
CA ALA A 1029 -6.12 -9.11 26.16
C ALA A 1029 -5.76 -8.20 27.35
N GLU A 1030 -6.31 -8.43 28.56
CA GLU A 1030 -6.11 -7.51 29.68
C GLU A 1030 -5.13 -8.00 30.77
N THR A 1031 -4.73 -9.28 30.75
CA THR A 1031 -3.73 -9.82 31.69
C THR A 1031 -2.28 -9.58 31.24
N LEU A 1032 -2.05 -9.12 30.00
CA LEU A 1032 -0.72 -8.84 29.44
C LEU A 1032 -0.31 -7.35 29.51
N ARG A 1033 -1.23 -6.44 29.83
CA ARG A 1033 -0.95 -5.00 29.83
C ARG A 1033 -0.39 -4.46 31.15
N LEU A 1034 -0.47 -5.24 32.24
CA LEU A 1034 -0.05 -4.81 33.58
C LEU A 1034 1.18 -5.56 34.14
N LYS A 1035 1.78 -6.48 33.36
CA LYS A 1035 3.05 -7.17 33.70
C LYS A 1035 4.28 -6.66 32.93
N ALA A 1036 4.14 -5.66 32.07
CA ALA A 1036 5.24 -5.13 31.25
C ALA A 1036 5.95 -3.88 31.80
N LEU A 1037 5.63 -3.43 33.03
CA LEU A 1037 6.17 -2.17 33.56
C LEU A 1037 6.94 -2.25 34.90
N GLN A 1038 7.24 -3.43 35.46
CA GLN A 1038 8.08 -3.52 36.66
C GLN A 1038 9.05 -4.72 36.66
N SER A 1039 10.34 -4.37 36.69
CA SER A 1039 11.55 -5.21 36.87
C SER A 1039 11.99 -6.08 35.70
N ALA A 1040 13.27 -6.29 35.38
CA ALA A 1040 14.55 -5.64 35.61
C ALA A 1040 15.57 -6.48 34.79
N GLY A 1041 16.60 -5.85 34.20
CA GLY A 1041 17.86 -6.58 33.90
C GLY A 1041 18.37 -6.60 32.45
N ASN A 1042 19.16 -5.57 32.14
CA ASN A 1042 20.47 -5.62 31.47
C ASN A 1042 20.67 -5.99 29.98
N HIS A 1043 21.50 -5.13 29.35
CA HIS A 1043 22.27 -5.22 28.09
C HIS A 1043 21.53 -4.72 26.83
N GLY A 1044 21.93 -3.65 26.14
CA GLY A 1044 23.07 -2.74 26.28
C GLY A 1044 23.21 -1.88 25.01
N ILE A 1045 23.87 -0.72 25.19
CA ILE A 1045 24.62 0.06 24.19
C ILE A 1045 23.83 0.99 23.26
N LEU A 1046 23.89 2.26 23.68
CA LEU A 1046 23.81 3.48 22.89
C LEU A 1046 24.90 3.50 21.80
N ALA A 1047 24.52 3.87 20.58
CA ALA A 1047 25.42 4.55 19.65
C ALA A 1047 24.62 5.53 18.78
N ALA A 1048 24.90 6.81 18.97
CA ALA A 1048 24.71 7.86 17.98
C ALA A 1048 26.12 8.38 17.58
N PRO A 1049 26.25 9.31 16.63
CA PRO A 1049 26.48 9.08 15.21
C PRO A 1049 27.93 9.45 14.78
N ASN A 1050 28.40 8.95 13.62
CA ASN A 1050 29.33 9.65 12.72
C ASN A 1050 29.66 8.83 11.46
N LYS A 1051 29.60 9.55 10.31
CA LYS A 1051 29.90 9.19 8.91
C LYS A 1051 28.80 8.53 8.09
#